data_AF-A0A7C1VC26-F1
#
_entry.id   AF-A0A7C1VC26-F1
#
_cell.length_a   1.000
_cell.length_b   1.000
_cell.length_c   1.000
_cell.angle_alpha   90.00
_cell.angle_beta   90.00
_cell.angle_gamma   90.00
#
_symmetry.space_group_name_H-M   'P 1'
#
loop_
_entity.id
_entity.type
_entity.pdbx_description
1 polymer ?
#
loop_
_entity_poly.entity_id
_entity_poly.type
_entity_poly.pdbx_seq_one_letter_code
_entity_poly.pdbx_strand_id
1 'polypeptide(L)'
;MACKLNIKADNGKDSLLFRDIMATVANPSEAVDVYFFTKTDEFKRLYGDYASEDYSGPALDSNAEPRFSTFTDEAYIYDVDYADIEINKKAEVYKHLLTAIPEVQNIIDQRVDYISDLKGKKRKNLQNLKDIQDVLSKGPINESIPKFLNMANAHVFFLRKQAETSLKNPDADIRELASLHKISQSYSVIEELRMELLGDKEMQEIFDEKVFPISATLDDVRAIRSMYIEKSKDFLVHEFSKRDKTWKRAEIRRALEHAPRDLRFHERLLEYIGDSPDEVLSMVGRIMMEAEHKIRRSAIDFNKRLQEKLQALEDKGLNSQEIFDKIIIEKHEGELHVVDLDAIDTRGAFPFRDADYRKLQDIKTDKEAMDFLVFFTQEYRQLQAMLPASAPVMGTRIPTVLKSQFERVQGKNLKERYEVATDGVKKKIQRSNLDMERGAILDATGKPIRRIPTFYTQKYDSIDYDKLYDQYYVENLEKGMEDSAAITDASERAEVDAVKKTGQFISHDLAHSLQVFHAMALNYSAKNELLEIFESAEAVVSSEFRKYTVVDSGGRIIQSRFNKTKEQTRPGMESVAHQVLNRFLDMQLYGQKELDLGFTNIMGAKVDNNSVLRQLNRATGLVQLGGNVLAGIANIGNGEYNNVMESMGGEYYKVRDYSKASGFYKKNLGGILKDIGARTPNNIVNLLSEHYNILQSFNQEIKTTERTKFKRMFNLSALFFINNAGEHMMQVRAGLAILESTKAFNKDGVELGSLLDQHSSVKGKLNVPQDIYVKDKDGSFVKFDENQQNRISDRIGAVLRKLHGNYSQQTANMMKQDARLALVIKYRDWAYEGFIRRWGKKQNYRMLEQDVEGFYRTGGRVIWQLAQDLRKMKFDLMKENWQNLTPHEKANVRRFVIEGAMITAMFTAGALLSQAGKLMDEEYGSDSYEDNLVLGSYRLLTYETNRLYTEIFAYINPIEAVRLARTPMASTSIIENTLNLLWQAGFAPGEEYETGWRKGKNKTLVKMGRLIPLYKQIETMNPDGIQERARFYN
;
A
#
# COMPACT_ATOMS: atom_id res chain seq x y z
N MET A 1 -3.15 19.84 -29.06
CA MET A 1 -3.81 19.90 -30.39
C MET A 1 -5.07 20.72 -30.23
N ALA A 2 -5.27 21.79 -31.01
CA ALA A 2 -6.49 22.58 -30.95
C ALA A 2 -7.66 21.78 -31.58
N CYS A 3 -8.72 21.53 -30.81
CA CYS A 3 -9.94 20.89 -31.31
C CYS A 3 -10.53 21.72 -32.46
N LYS A 4 -10.84 21.07 -33.60
CA LYS A 4 -11.47 21.73 -34.75
C LYS A 4 -12.98 21.55 -34.66
N LEU A 5 -13.71 22.67 -34.61
CA LEU A 5 -15.18 22.68 -34.72
C LEU A 5 -15.57 23.10 -36.14
N ASN A 6 -16.65 22.55 -36.68
CA ASN A 6 -17.21 22.95 -37.97
C ASN A 6 -18.70 23.28 -37.78
N ILE A 7 -19.07 24.57 -37.84
CA ILE A 7 -20.47 25.00 -37.70
C ILE A 7 -21.09 25.18 -39.09
N LYS A 8 -22.34 24.74 -39.26
CA LYS A 8 -23.08 24.93 -40.52
C LYS A 8 -23.71 26.32 -40.57
N ALA A 9 -23.66 26.93 -41.75
CA ALA A 9 -24.44 28.12 -42.09
C ALA A 9 -25.94 27.77 -42.19
N ASP A 10 -26.80 28.78 -42.21
CA ASP A 10 -28.26 28.61 -42.28
C ASP A 10 -28.72 27.90 -43.57
N ASN A 11 -27.89 27.91 -44.62
CA ASN A 11 -28.10 27.19 -45.87
C ASN A 11 -27.64 25.71 -45.86
N GLY A 12 -27.15 25.22 -44.71
CA GLY A 12 -26.69 23.85 -44.50
C GLY A 12 -25.26 23.53 -44.97
N LYS A 13 -24.53 24.48 -45.57
CA LYS A 13 -23.11 24.33 -45.95
C LYS A 13 -22.18 24.67 -44.77
N ASP A 14 -20.91 24.28 -44.85
CA ASP A 14 -19.89 24.66 -43.86
C ASP A 14 -19.75 26.18 -43.81
N SER A 15 -19.86 26.77 -42.61
CA SER A 15 -19.80 28.21 -42.44
C SER A 15 -18.41 28.74 -42.77
N LEU A 16 -18.34 29.61 -43.78
CA LEU A 16 -17.09 30.28 -44.15
C LEU A 16 -16.78 31.37 -43.12
N LEU A 17 -17.81 32.02 -42.59
CA LEU A 17 -17.72 32.96 -41.48
C LEU A 17 -17.09 32.32 -40.23
N PHE A 18 -17.59 31.18 -39.75
CA PHE A 18 -17.03 30.52 -38.57
C PHE A 18 -15.57 30.09 -38.77
N ARG A 19 -15.25 29.59 -39.96
CA ARG A 19 -13.88 29.21 -40.33
C ARG A 19 -12.94 30.41 -40.26
N ASP A 20 -13.37 31.56 -40.77
CA ASP A 20 -12.55 32.77 -40.80
C ASP A 20 -12.42 33.39 -39.38
N ILE A 21 -13.45 33.28 -38.53
CA ILE A 21 -13.38 33.60 -37.08
C ILE A 21 -12.33 32.71 -36.39
N MET A 22 -12.42 31.39 -36.55
CA MET A 22 -11.51 30.41 -35.93
C MET A 22 -10.05 30.56 -36.38
N ALA A 23 -9.81 31.11 -37.58
CA ALA A 23 -8.47 31.40 -38.07
C ALA A 23 -7.83 32.64 -37.40
N THR A 24 -8.65 33.48 -36.76
CA THR A 24 -8.25 34.79 -36.26
C THR A 24 -8.36 34.89 -34.73
N VAL A 25 -9.40 34.30 -34.14
CA VAL A 25 -9.64 34.26 -32.68
C VAL A 25 -8.93 33.06 -32.07
N ALA A 26 -7.96 33.32 -31.18
CA ALA A 26 -7.09 32.27 -30.62
C ALA A 26 -7.82 31.31 -29.66
N ASN A 27 -8.88 31.77 -28.98
CA ASN A 27 -9.68 30.94 -28.07
C ASN A 27 -10.90 30.35 -28.79
N PRO A 28 -10.99 29.01 -28.95
CA PRO A 28 -12.12 28.36 -29.63
C PRO A 28 -13.48 28.62 -28.97
N SER A 29 -13.52 28.83 -27.65
CA SER A 29 -14.75 29.16 -26.93
C SER A 29 -15.26 30.55 -27.30
N GLU A 30 -14.34 31.52 -27.36
CA GLU A 30 -14.62 32.90 -27.76
C GLU A 30 -15.02 32.97 -29.24
N ALA A 31 -14.39 32.17 -30.11
CA ALA A 31 -14.77 32.06 -31.51
C ALA A 31 -16.22 31.57 -31.71
N VAL A 32 -16.69 30.66 -30.86
CA VAL A 32 -18.10 30.22 -30.84
C VAL A 32 -19.01 31.38 -30.43
N ASP A 33 -18.65 32.13 -29.38
CA ASP A 33 -19.43 33.28 -28.92
C ASP A 33 -19.55 34.37 -29.98
N VAL A 34 -18.44 34.69 -30.66
CA VAL A 34 -18.40 35.67 -31.76
C VAL A 34 -19.25 35.22 -32.95
N TYR A 35 -19.24 33.94 -33.30
CA TYR A 35 -20.07 33.42 -34.38
C TYR A 35 -21.56 33.51 -34.06
N PHE A 36 -21.96 33.08 -32.87
CA PHE A 36 -23.38 33.15 -32.49
C PHE A 36 -23.85 34.57 -32.20
N PHE A 37 -22.95 35.50 -31.84
CA PHE A 37 -23.26 36.93 -31.80
C PHE A 37 -23.81 37.43 -33.15
N THR A 38 -23.26 36.95 -34.27
CA THR A 38 -23.74 37.30 -35.62
C THR A 38 -25.19 36.86 -35.89
N LYS A 39 -25.77 36.00 -35.05
CA LYS A 39 -27.16 35.52 -35.21
C LYS A 39 -28.18 36.37 -34.46
N THR A 40 -27.74 37.42 -33.76
CA THR A 40 -28.59 38.13 -32.79
C THR A 40 -29.24 39.38 -33.36
N ASP A 41 -30.36 39.78 -32.77
CA ASP A 41 -31.04 41.02 -33.14
C ASP A 41 -30.16 42.25 -32.89
N GLU A 42 -29.25 42.19 -31.91
CA GLU A 42 -28.28 43.25 -31.67
C GLU A 42 -27.26 43.36 -32.80
N PHE A 43 -26.69 42.25 -33.26
CA PHE A 43 -25.82 42.24 -34.43
C PHE A 43 -26.57 42.71 -35.68
N LYS A 44 -27.81 42.24 -35.88
CA LYS A 44 -28.66 42.68 -36.99
C LYS A 44 -29.00 44.17 -36.93
N ARG A 45 -29.12 44.74 -35.73
CA ARG A 45 -29.33 46.18 -35.53
C ARG A 45 -28.08 47.00 -35.87
N LEU A 46 -26.90 46.52 -35.49
CA LEU A 46 -25.63 47.22 -35.68
C LEU A 46 -25.11 47.09 -37.12
N TYR A 47 -25.25 45.91 -37.71
CA TYR A 47 -24.63 45.54 -38.99
C TYR A 47 -25.65 45.12 -40.06
N GLY A 48 -26.95 45.26 -39.81
CA GLY A 48 -28.03 44.86 -40.71
C GLY A 48 -28.39 43.36 -40.63
N ASP A 49 -29.66 43.03 -40.88
CA ASP A 49 -30.10 41.62 -41.00
C ASP A 49 -29.72 41.04 -42.36
N TYR A 50 -28.63 40.29 -42.40
CA TYR A 50 -28.13 39.66 -43.63
C TYR A 50 -29.01 38.53 -44.18
N ALA A 51 -30.07 38.15 -43.47
CA ALA A 51 -31.10 37.27 -43.99
C ALA A 51 -32.22 38.04 -44.75
N SER A 52 -32.21 39.38 -44.74
CA SER A 52 -33.21 40.22 -45.41
C SER A 52 -32.88 40.46 -46.89
N GLU A 53 -33.91 40.53 -47.75
CA GLU A 53 -33.77 40.88 -49.18
C GLU A 53 -33.26 42.33 -49.38
N ASP A 54 -33.48 43.21 -48.40
CA ASP A 54 -33.07 44.62 -48.40
C ASP A 54 -31.77 44.88 -47.60
N TYR A 55 -30.91 43.86 -47.45
CA TYR A 55 -29.70 43.96 -46.65
C TYR A 55 -28.70 45.01 -47.18
N SER A 56 -28.26 45.90 -46.28
CA SER A 56 -27.31 47.00 -46.57
C SER A 56 -26.06 47.00 -45.68
N GLY A 57 -25.69 45.84 -45.13
CA GLY A 57 -24.58 45.68 -44.18
C GLY A 57 -23.26 45.13 -44.77
N PRO A 58 -22.36 44.59 -43.92
CA PRO A 58 -21.08 44.01 -44.32
C PRO A 58 -21.13 43.03 -45.50
N ALA A 59 -20.07 42.97 -46.30
CA ALA A 59 -20.06 42.14 -47.50
C ALA A 59 -20.26 40.66 -47.17
N LEU A 60 -21.21 40.01 -47.85
CA LEU A 60 -21.49 38.59 -47.65
C LEU A 60 -20.48 37.70 -48.40
N ASP A 61 -20.27 36.50 -47.88
CA ASP A 61 -19.54 35.43 -48.54
C ASP A 61 -20.44 34.60 -49.47
N SER A 62 -19.88 33.54 -50.06
CA SER A 62 -20.62 32.65 -50.98
C SER A 62 -21.68 31.78 -50.29
N ASN A 63 -21.76 31.81 -48.96
CA ASN A 63 -22.81 31.17 -48.17
C ASN A 63 -23.91 32.15 -47.73
N ALA A 64 -23.82 33.42 -48.13
CA ALA A 64 -24.68 34.50 -47.64
C ALA A 64 -24.50 34.79 -46.14
N GLU A 65 -23.31 34.53 -45.59
CA GLU A 65 -22.93 34.96 -44.24
C GLU A 65 -22.03 36.21 -44.32
N PRO A 66 -22.04 37.10 -43.31
CA PRO A 66 -21.18 38.26 -43.31
C PRO A 66 -19.70 37.85 -43.25
N ARG A 67 -18.82 38.54 -43.98
CA ARG A 67 -17.37 38.24 -43.95
C ARG A 67 -16.76 38.77 -42.67
N PHE A 68 -16.05 37.91 -41.93
CA PHE A 68 -15.50 38.27 -40.63
C PHE A 68 -14.66 39.56 -40.67
N SER A 69 -13.76 39.69 -41.65
CA SER A 69 -12.89 40.86 -41.84
C SER A 69 -13.62 42.19 -42.06
N THR A 70 -14.93 42.18 -42.29
CA THR A 70 -15.72 43.39 -42.61
C THR A 70 -16.46 43.97 -41.40
N PHE A 71 -16.42 43.29 -40.25
CA PHE A 71 -17.00 43.77 -39.00
C PHE A 71 -16.10 43.53 -37.77
N THR A 72 -14.84 43.13 -37.98
CA THR A 72 -13.83 42.91 -36.93
C THR A 72 -13.12 44.16 -36.41
N ASP A 73 -13.14 45.25 -37.19
CA ASP A 73 -12.36 46.45 -36.92
C ASP A 73 -13.04 47.41 -35.92
N GLU A 74 -14.27 47.09 -35.50
CA GLU A 74 -15.03 47.89 -34.55
C GLU A 74 -14.85 47.34 -33.13
N ALA A 75 -14.50 48.23 -32.19
CA ALA A 75 -14.24 47.94 -30.77
C ALA A 75 -15.38 47.21 -30.02
N TYR A 76 -16.53 46.98 -30.68
CA TYR A 76 -17.73 46.43 -30.09
C TYR A 76 -17.69 44.92 -29.81
N ILE A 77 -16.94 44.09 -30.54
CA ILE A 77 -16.99 42.61 -30.36
C ILE A 77 -16.42 42.15 -29.00
N TYR A 78 -15.43 42.87 -28.46
CA TYR A 78 -14.75 42.48 -27.21
C TYR A 78 -15.39 43.11 -25.95
N ASP A 79 -16.32 44.06 -26.11
CA ASP A 79 -17.03 44.76 -25.02
C ASP A 79 -18.47 44.23 -24.79
N VAL A 80 -18.86 43.14 -25.47
CA VAL A 80 -20.19 42.50 -25.34
C VAL A 80 -20.27 41.65 -24.07
N ASP A 81 -21.27 41.88 -23.23
CA ASP A 81 -21.62 40.94 -22.16
C ASP A 81 -22.45 39.79 -22.72
N TYR A 82 -21.76 38.73 -23.13
CA TYR A 82 -22.36 37.52 -23.70
C TYR A 82 -23.33 36.79 -22.74
N ALA A 83 -23.38 37.16 -21.45
CA ALA A 83 -24.31 36.58 -20.48
C ALA A 83 -25.77 37.04 -20.66
N ASP A 84 -26.00 38.19 -21.32
CA ASP A 84 -27.32 38.86 -21.42
C ASP A 84 -28.04 38.65 -22.77
N ILE A 85 -27.47 37.84 -23.68
CA ILE A 85 -28.02 37.64 -25.03
C ILE A 85 -28.73 36.27 -25.16
N GLU A 86 -29.86 36.21 -25.87
CA GLU A 86 -30.70 35.02 -26.11
C GLU A 86 -30.02 33.87 -26.92
N ILE A 87 -28.69 33.97 -27.12
CA ILE A 87 -27.76 33.03 -27.79
C ILE A 87 -27.56 31.73 -26.98
N ASN A 88 -27.88 31.78 -25.69
CA ASN A 88 -27.20 31.04 -24.63
C ASN A 88 -27.07 29.51 -24.88
N LYS A 89 -28.11 28.81 -25.35
CA LYS A 89 -28.07 27.32 -25.32
C LYS A 89 -27.21 26.65 -26.40
N LYS A 90 -27.32 27.05 -27.68
CA LYS A 90 -26.55 26.43 -28.78
C LYS A 90 -25.05 26.71 -28.67
N ALA A 91 -24.67 27.92 -28.26
CA ALA A 91 -23.27 28.29 -28.06
C ALA A 91 -22.64 27.54 -26.87
N GLU A 92 -23.35 27.46 -25.73
CA GLU A 92 -22.90 26.69 -24.55
C GLU A 92 -22.68 25.20 -24.88
N VAL A 93 -23.54 24.61 -25.70
CA VAL A 93 -23.39 23.23 -26.19
C VAL A 93 -22.07 23.01 -26.95
N TYR A 94 -21.73 23.91 -27.88
CA TYR A 94 -20.48 23.82 -28.64
C TYR A 94 -19.24 24.08 -27.78
N LYS A 95 -19.31 25.02 -26.83
CA LYS A 95 -18.24 25.30 -25.85
C LYS A 95 -18.01 24.13 -24.90
N HIS A 96 -19.06 23.46 -24.46
CA HIS A 96 -18.97 22.26 -23.62
C HIS A 96 -18.33 21.09 -24.36
N LEU A 97 -18.71 20.85 -25.63
CA LEU A 97 -18.10 19.82 -26.48
C LEU A 97 -16.59 20.04 -26.73
N LEU A 98 -16.16 21.30 -26.84
CA LEU A 98 -14.75 21.65 -26.96
C LEU A 98 -13.92 21.26 -25.73
N THR A 99 -14.57 21.06 -24.57
CA THR A 99 -13.94 20.64 -23.32
C THR A 99 -14.09 19.13 -23.09
N ALA A 100 -15.30 18.59 -23.25
CA ALA A 100 -15.62 17.19 -22.98
C ALA A 100 -14.92 16.20 -23.92
N ILE A 101 -14.71 16.55 -25.19
CA ILE A 101 -14.09 15.64 -26.18
C ILE A 101 -12.60 15.42 -25.93
N PRO A 102 -11.78 16.46 -25.68
CA PRO A 102 -10.41 16.27 -25.20
C PRO A 102 -10.32 15.41 -23.93
N GLU A 103 -11.26 15.55 -22.99
CA GLU A 103 -11.30 14.71 -21.79
C GLU A 103 -11.57 13.24 -22.15
N VAL A 104 -12.57 12.97 -22.99
CA VAL A 104 -12.87 11.61 -23.48
C VAL A 104 -11.71 11.01 -24.27
N GLN A 105 -11.05 11.80 -25.14
CA GLN A 105 -9.86 11.39 -25.87
C GLN A 105 -8.73 11.01 -24.93
N ASN A 106 -8.42 11.87 -23.95
CA ASN A 106 -7.38 11.64 -22.96
C ASN A 106 -7.67 10.39 -22.12
N ILE A 107 -8.93 10.14 -21.76
CA ILE A 107 -9.34 8.93 -21.05
C ILE A 107 -9.11 7.68 -21.90
N ILE A 108 -9.44 7.73 -23.19
CA ILE A 108 -9.22 6.61 -24.11
C ILE A 108 -7.71 6.40 -24.35
N ASP A 109 -6.92 7.46 -24.54
CA ASP A 109 -5.45 7.45 -24.65
C ASP A 109 -4.82 6.71 -23.47
N GLN A 110 -5.17 7.14 -22.26
CA GLN A 110 -4.65 6.59 -21.01
C GLN A 110 -5.00 5.10 -20.85
N ARG A 111 -6.23 4.72 -21.21
CA ARG A 111 -6.68 3.32 -21.15
C ARG A 111 -6.01 2.45 -22.22
N VAL A 112 -5.81 2.98 -23.42
CA VAL A 112 -5.08 2.33 -24.51
C VAL A 112 -3.65 2.03 -24.12
N ASP A 113 -2.96 3.00 -23.50
CA ASP A 113 -1.59 2.83 -23.02
C ASP A 113 -1.50 1.79 -21.91
N TYR A 114 -2.48 1.75 -21.01
CA TYR A 114 -2.59 0.69 -19.99
C TYR A 114 -2.81 -0.71 -20.58
N ILE A 115 -3.58 -0.82 -21.66
CA ILE A 115 -3.95 -2.09 -22.30
C ILE A 115 -2.83 -2.60 -23.24
N SER A 116 -1.78 -1.79 -23.48
CA SER A 116 -0.70 -2.09 -24.43
C SER A 116 0.18 -3.32 -24.09
N ASP A 117 0.05 -3.85 -22.87
CA ASP A 117 0.74 -5.05 -22.37
C ASP A 117 0.18 -6.39 -22.90
N LEU A 118 -0.90 -6.38 -23.70
CA LEU A 118 -1.56 -7.60 -24.18
C LEU A 118 -0.84 -8.25 -25.39
N LYS A 119 -0.21 -9.43 -25.20
CA LYS A 119 0.43 -10.22 -26.28
C LYS A 119 -0.57 -10.93 -27.21
N GLY A 120 -0.27 -11.06 -28.52
CA GLY A 120 -0.96 -11.95 -29.49
C GLY A 120 -2.04 -11.28 -30.36
N LYS A 121 -3.10 -12.03 -30.76
CA LYS A 121 -4.30 -11.50 -31.51
C LYS A 121 -4.89 -10.22 -30.89
N LYS A 122 -4.59 -10.02 -29.60
CA LYS A 122 -4.90 -8.87 -28.75
C LYS A 122 -4.28 -7.55 -29.25
N ARG A 123 -3.11 -7.57 -29.94
CA ARG A 123 -2.52 -6.39 -30.60
C ARG A 123 -3.42 -5.80 -31.68
N LYS A 124 -4.20 -6.63 -32.40
CA LYS A 124 -5.12 -6.14 -33.44
C LYS A 124 -6.31 -5.38 -32.84
N ASN A 125 -6.91 -5.90 -31.76
CA ASN A 125 -8.00 -5.21 -31.08
C ASN A 125 -7.51 -3.90 -30.43
N LEU A 126 -6.29 -3.89 -29.88
CA LEU A 126 -5.65 -2.67 -29.38
C LEU A 126 -5.37 -1.67 -30.50
N GLN A 127 -4.85 -2.13 -31.64
CA GLN A 127 -4.63 -1.26 -32.80
C GLN A 127 -5.95 -0.70 -33.32
N ASN A 128 -7.00 -1.51 -33.43
CA ASN A 128 -8.33 -1.04 -33.78
C ASN A 128 -8.84 0.02 -32.78
N LEU A 129 -8.60 -0.15 -31.47
CA LEU A 129 -8.96 0.84 -30.46
C LEU A 129 -8.20 2.16 -30.68
N LYS A 130 -6.88 2.10 -30.96
CA LYS A 130 -6.05 3.25 -31.35
C LYS A 130 -6.55 3.94 -32.61
N ASP A 131 -6.87 3.16 -33.64
CA ASP A 131 -7.36 3.68 -34.92
C ASP A 131 -8.75 4.35 -34.76
N ILE A 132 -9.62 3.80 -33.91
CA ILE A 132 -10.93 4.36 -33.58
C ILE A 132 -10.78 5.66 -32.79
N GLN A 133 -9.83 5.70 -31.87
CA GLN A 133 -9.54 6.88 -31.09
C GLN A 133 -8.96 8.01 -31.94
N ASP A 134 -8.05 7.68 -32.84
CA ASP A 134 -7.40 8.60 -33.77
C ASP A 134 -8.42 9.38 -34.63
N VAL A 135 -9.59 8.78 -34.90
CA VAL A 135 -10.72 9.47 -35.55
C VAL A 135 -11.20 10.69 -34.79
N LEU A 136 -11.23 10.65 -33.45
CA LEU A 136 -11.58 11.81 -32.64
C LEU A 136 -10.55 12.93 -32.78
N SER A 137 -9.26 12.61 -33.01
CA SER A 137 -8.16 13.57 -33.05
C SER A 137 -7.93 14.24 -34.42
N LYS A 138 -8.40 13.63 -35.52
CA LYS A 138 -8.04 14.02 -36.89
C LYS A 138 -9.09 14.82 -37.67
N GLY A 139 -10.32 14.97 -37.16
CA GLY A 139 -11.41 15.64 -37.88
C GLY A 139 -12.28 16.55 -37.00
N PRO A 140 -13.23 17.32 -37.59
CA PRO A 140 -14.15 18.17 -36.85
C PRO A 140 -14.98 17.39 -35.82
N ILE A 141 -15.27 17.99 -34.65
CA ILE A 141 -15.97 17.31 -33.54
C ILE A 141 -17.32 16.70 -33.97
N ASN A 142 -18.13 17.46 -34.72
CA ASN A 142 -19.45 17.03 -35.20
C ASN A 142 -19.41 15.89 -36.23
N GLU A 143 -18.29 15.68 -36.91
CA GLU A 143 -18.12 14.57 -37.88
C GLU A 143 -17.39 13.36 -37.26
N SER A 144 -16.43 13.63 -36.38
CA SER A 144 -15.60 12.62 -35.72
C SER A 144 -16.37 11.84 -34.65
N ILE A 145 -17.28 12.47 -33.89
CA ILE A 145 -18.10 11.81 -32.87
C ILE A 145 -19.00 10.71 -33.49
N PRO A 146 -19.84 10.98 -34.52
CA PRO A 146 -20.67 9.94 -35.14
C PRO A 146 -19.83 8.81 -35.75
N LYS A 147 -18.67 9.13 -36.33
CA LYS A 147 -17.76 8.14 -36.90
C LYS A 147 -17.13 7.26 -35.82
N PHE A 148 -16.67 7.86 -34.73
CA PHE A 148 -16.16 7.16 -33.54
C PHE A 148 -17.22 6.20 -32.98
N LEU A 149 -18.45 6.66 -32.77
CA LEU A 149 -19.53 5.86 -32.20
C LEU A 149 -19.91 4.66 -33.08
N ASN A 150 -19.97 4.85 -34.39
CA ASN A 150 -20.22 3.76 -35.33
C ASN A 150 -19.10 2.71 -35.33
N MET A 151 -17.84 3.16 -35.34
CA MET A 151 -16.69 2.24 -35.30
C MET A 151 -16.56 1.53 -33.94
N ALA A 152 -16.87 2.23 -32.84
CA ALA A 152 -16.92 1.66 -31.50
C ALA A 152 -17.99 0.58 -31.39
N ASN A 153 -19.22 0.85 -31.87
CA ASN A 153 -20.31 -0.13 -31.89
C ASN A 153 -19.90 -1.41 -32.65
N ALA A 154 -19.33 -1.26 -33.85
CA ALA A 154 -18.85 -2.38 -34.64
C ALA A 154 -17.75 -3.18 -33.90
N HIS A 155 -16.77 -2.48 -33.31
CA HIS A 155 -15.68 -3.15 -32.60
C HIS A 155 -16.17 -3.87 -31.34
N VAL A 156 -17.00 -3.23 -30.50
CA VAL A 156 -17.57 -3.84 -29.30
C VAL A 156 -18.42 -5.07 -29.65
N PHE A 157 -19.21 -5.02 -30.73
CA PHE A 157 -19.93 -6.18 -31.22
C PHE A 157 -18.99 -7.35 -31.56
N PHE A 158 -17.87 -7.08 -32.24
CA PHE A 158 -16.85 -8.11 -32.51
C PHE A 158 -16.18 -8.64 -31.23
N LEU A 159 -15.91 -7.77 -30.25
CA LEU A 159 -15.36 -8.18 -28.95
C LEU A 159 -16.36 -9.09 -28.22
N ARG A 160 -17.65 -8.79 -28.27
CA ARG A 160 -18.70 -9.64 -27.71
C ARG A 160 -18.73 -11.01 -28.39
N LYS A 161 -18.66 -11.07 -29.72
CA LYS A 161 -18.58 -12.36 -30.44
C LYS A 161 -17.34 -13.17 -30.09
N GLN A 162 -16.20 -12.52 -29.89
CA GLN A 162 -14.99 -13.16 -29.38
C GLN A 162 -15.20 -13.71 -27.97
N ALA A 163 -15.83 -12.92 -27.07
CA ALA A 163 -16.12 -13.34 -25.71
C ALA A 163 -17.13 -14.51 -25.66
N GLU A 164 -18.20 -14.48 -26.46
CA GLU A 164 -19.16 -15.59 -26.60
C GLU A 164 -18.47 -16.87 -27.07
N THR A 165 -17.48 -16.76 -27.96
CA THR A 165 -16.71 -17.89 -28.48
C THR A 165 -15.75 -18.45 -27.42
N SER A 166 -15.07 -17.58 -26.69
CA SER A 166 -14.17 -17.96 -25.59
C SER A 166 -14.96 -18.63 -24.46
N LEU A 167 -16.13 -18.12 -24.07
CA LEU A 167 -16.97 -18.72 -23.03
C LEU A 167 -17.44 -20.15 -23.36
N LYS A 168 -17.73 -20.44 -24.64
CA LYS A 168 -18.15 -21.79 -25.09
C LYS A 168 -17.02 -22.83 -25.02
N ASN A 169 -15.77 -22.40 -24.97
CA ASN A 169 -14.64 -23.29 -24.82
C ASN A 169 -14.39 -23.57 -23.32
N PRO A 170 -14.56 -24.81 -22.84
CA PRO A 170 -14.30 -25.17 -21.45
C PRO A 170 -12.88 -24.82 -21.02
N ASP A 171 -11.92 -24.96 -21.94
CA ASP A 171 -10.49 -24.73 -21.74
C ASP A 171 -10.07 -23.26 -21.99
N ALA A 172 -11.03 -22.36 -22.23
CA ALA A 172 -10.70 -20.96 -22.45
C ALA A 172 -10.00 -20.31 -21.26
N ASP A 173 -8.88 -19.65 -21.58
CA ASP A 173 -8.05 -18.88 -20.69
C ASP A 173 -8.83 -17.64 -20.17
N ILE A 174 -8.98 -17.52 -18.85
CA ILE A 174 -9.62 -16.36 -18.21
C ILE A 174 -8.96 -15.04 -18.62
N ARG A 175 -7.66 -15.06 -18.98
CA ARG A 175 -6.92 -13.89 -19.50
C ARG A 175 -7.49 -13.35 -20.81
N GLU A 176 -8.09 -14.21 -21.63
CA GLU A 176 -8.72 -13.77 -22.87
C GLU A 176 -9.97 -12.94 -22.56
N LEU A 177 -10.86 -13.46 -21.72
CA LEU A 177 -12.07 -12.73 -21.31
C LEU A 177 -11.75 -11.48 -20.49
N ALA A 178 -10.76 -11.53 -19.60
CA ALA A 178 -10.30 -10.35 -18.86
C ALA A 178 -9.78 -9.25 -19.81
N SER A 179 -9.01 -9.64 -20.83
CA SER A 179 -8.49 -8.73 -21.85
C SER A 179 -9.62 -8.10 -22.68
N LEU A 180 -10.57 -8.91 -23.17
CA LEU A 180 -11.73 -8.42 -23.91
C LEU A 180 -12.59 -7.49 -23.04
N HIS A 181 -12.75 -7.83 -21.76
CA HIS A 181 -13.46 -6.99 -20.79
C HIS A 181 -12.78 -5.63 -20.61
N LYS A 182 -11.46 -5.58 -20.37
CA LYS A 182 -10.70 -4.32 -20.23
C LYS A 182 -10.77 -3.44 -21.49
N ILE A 183 -10.65 -4.04 -22.68
CA ILE A 183 -10.83 -3.33 -23.95
C ILE A 183 -12.26 -2.78 -24.06
N SER A 184 -13.28 -3.60 -23.79
CA SER A 184 -14.68 -3.18 -23.85
C SER A 184 -15.00 -2.06 -22.84
N GLN A 185 -14.39 -2.09 -21.65
CA GLN A 185 -14.51 -1.04 -20.65
C GLN A 185 -13.95 0.29 -21.12
N SER A 186 -12.99 0.30 -22.06
CA SER A 186 -12.47 1.56 -22.62
C SER A 186 -13.57 2.35 -23.32
N TYR A 187 -14.59 1.68 -23.84
CA TYR A 187 -15.77 2.28 -24.44
C TYR A 187 -16.84 2.73 -23.42
N SER A 188 -16.62 2.57 -22.10
CA SER A 188 -17.59 3.05 -21.09
C SER A 188 -17.77 4.57 -21.11
N VAL A 189 -16.76 5.31 -21.59
CA VAL A 189 -16.82 6.77 -21.81
C VAL A 189 -17.93 7.18 -22.78
N ILE A 190 -18.41 6.24 -23.60
CA ILE A 190 -19.58 6.46 -24.46
C ILE A 190 -20.82 6.76 -23.62
N GLU A 191 -20.93 6.27 -22.38
CA GLU A 191 -22.07 6.62 -21.50
C GLU A 191 -22.02 8.10 -21.08
N GLU A 192 -20.85 8.64 -20.77
CA GLU A 192 -20.67 10.05 -20.46
C GLU A 192 -21.00 10.90 -21.70
N LEU A 193 -20.43 10.53 -22.84
CA LEU A 193 -20.72 11.16 -24.13
C LEU A 193 -22.21 11.08 -24.51
N ARG A 194 -22.89 9.98 -24.19
CA ARG A 194 -24.32 9.80 -24.42
C ARG A 194 -25.15 10.78 -23.61
N MET A 195 -24.85 10.93 -22.33
CA MET A 195 -25.58 11.82 -21.44
C MET A 195 -25.47 13.27 -21.93
N GLU A 196 -24.28 13.65 -22.40
CA GLU A 196 -24.01 14.97 -22.98
C GLU A 196 -24.73 15.18 -24.34
N LEU A 197 -24.70 14.17 -25.22
CA LEU A 197 -25.30 14.27 -26.56
C LEU A 197 -26.84 14.15 -26.58
N LEU A 198 -27.45 13.46 -25.61
CA LEU A 198 -28.89 13.19 -25.61
C LEU A 198 -29.68 14.02 -24.59
N GLY A 199 -29.00 14.85 -23.78
CA GLY A 199 -29.61 15.68 -22.74
C GLY A 199 -30.36 16.92 -23.26
N ASP A 200 -30.08 17.38 -24.48
CA ASP A 200 -30.64 18.61 -25.06
C ASP A 200 -31.29 18.36 -26.45
N LYS A 201 -32.38 19.06 -26.75
CA LYS A 201 -33.05 19.01 -28.07
C LYS A 201 -32.19 19.64 -29.16
N GLU A 202 -31.42 20.67 -28.84
CA GLU A 202 -30.55 21.37 -29.80
C GLU A 202 -29.37 20.50 -30.24
N MET A 203 -28.91 19.59 -29.37
CA MET A 203 -27.93 18.57 -29.68
C MET A 203 -28.44 17.51 -30.67
N GLN A 204 -29.72 17.13 -30.57
CA GLN A 204 -30.33 16.15 -31.49
C GLN A 204 -30.39 16.68 -32.93
N GLU A 205 -30.58 17.99 -33.11
CA GLU A 205 -30.52 18.65 -34.42
C GLU A 205 -29.12 18.63 -35.03
N ILE A 206 -28.07 18.72 -34.21
CA ILE A 206 -26.67 18.77 -34.66
C ILE A 206 -26.16 17.38 -35.10
N PHE A 207 -26.62 16.30 -34.47
CA PHE A 207 -25.99 14.98 -34.58
C PHE A 207 -26.72 13.91 -35.43
N ASP A 208 -27.95 14.14 -35.93
CA ASP A 208 -28.75 13.20 -36.79
C ASP A 208 -29.19 11.87 -36.10
N GLU A 209 -30.23 11.20 -36.62
CA GLU A 209 -30.79 9.92 -36.11
C GLU A 209 -29.82 8.71 -36.22
N LYS A 210 -28.63 8.90 -36.78
CA LYS A 210 -27.63 7.84 -37.03
C LYS A 210 -26.68 7.58 -35.86
N VAL A 211 -26.82 8.31 -34.76
CA VAL A 211 -25.96 8.24 -33.55
C VAL A 211 -26.50 7.23 -32.52
N PHE A 212 -27.54 6.48 -32.88
CA PHE A 212 -28.41 5.75 -31.95
C PHE A 212 -27.99 4.34 -31.45
N PRO A 213 -26.98 3.60 -31.97
CA PRO A 213 -26.64 2.30 -31.39
C PRO A 213 -25.75 2.42 -30.13
N ILE A 214 -25.77 3.57 -29.45
CA ILE A 214 -25.10 3.75 -28.15
C ILE A 214 -25.63 2.76 -27.12
N SER A 215 -26.95 2.57 -27.05
CA SER A 215 -27.57 1.60 -26.12
C SER A 215 -27.11 0.17 -26.42
N ALA A 216 -27.11 -0.24 -27.69
CA ALA A 216 -26.62 -1.55 -28.13
C ALA A 216 -25.12 -1.75 -27.81
N THR A 217 -24.31 -0.72 -27.99
CA THR A 217 -22.87 -0.75 -27.63
C THR A 217 -22.71 -0.96 -26.13
N LEU A 218 -23.42 -0.21 -25.30
CA LEU A 218 -23.37 -0.31 -23.84
C LEU A 218 -23.92 -1.66 -23.35
N ASP A 219 -24.98 -2.17 -23.97
CA ASP A 219 -25.52 -3.51 -23.70
C ASP A 219 -24.50 -4.60 -24.04
N ASP A 220 -23.78 -4.48 -25.16
CA ASP A 220 -22.71 -5.40 -25.53
C ASP A 220 -21.51 -5.31 -24.55
N VAL A 221 -21.12 -4.10 -24.09
CA VAL A 221 -20.12 -3.94 -23.01
C VAL A 221 -20.57 -4.62 -21.72
N ARG A 222 -21.83 -4.44 -21.31
CA ARG A 222 -22.40 -5.12 -20.14
C ARG A 222 -22.47 -6.63 -20.34
N ALA A 223 -22.77 -7.12 -21.54
CA ALA A 223 -22.76 -8.55 -21.86
C ALA A 223 -21.36 -9.15 -21.73
N ILE A 224 -20.33 -8.48 -22.26
CA ILE A 224 -18.92 -8.90 -22.10
C ILE A 224 -18.54 -8.97 -20.62
N ARG A 225 -18.89 -7.93 -19.84
CA ARG A 225 -18.66 -7.90 -18.39
C ARG A 225 -19.33 -9.09 -17.68
N SER A 226 -20.60 -9.36 -17.99
CA SER A 226 -21.33 -10.49 -17.40
C SER A 226 -20.68 -11.84 -17.73
N MET A 227 -20.26 -12.06 -18.98
CA MET A 227 -19.54 -13.27 -19.37
C MET A 227 -18.21 -13.43 -18.63
N TYR A 228 -17.46 -12.34 -18.47
CA TYR A 228 -16.22 -12.36 -17.70
C TYR A 228 -16.46 -12.66 -16.21
N ILE A 229 -17.50 -12.11 -15.60
CA ILE A 229 -17.85 -12.36 -14.19
C ILE A 229 -18.26 -13.83 -13.99
N GLU A 230 -19.08 -14.40 -14.86
CA GLU A 230 -19.49 -15.80 -14.74
C GLU A 230 -18.29 -16.75 -14.89
N LYS A 231 -17.42 -16.55 -15.90
CA LYS A 231 -16.18 -17.34 -16.01
C LYS A 231 -15.26 -17.11 -14.80
N SER A 232 -15.20 -15.89 -14.26
CA SER A 232 -14.43 -15.58 -13.04
C SER A 232 -14.94 -16.40 -11.85
N LYS A 233 -16.25 -16.59 -11.68
CA LYS A 233 -16.80 -17.46 -10.63
C LYS A 233 -16.35 -18.91 -10.80
N ASP A 234 -16.42 -19.45 -12.02
CA ASP A 234 -15.96 -20.81 -12.32
C ASP A 234 -14.47 -20.99 -12.01
N PHE A 235 -13.66 -20.02 -12.46
CA PHE A 235 -12.22 -19.97 -12.21
C PHE A 235 -11.89 -19.91 -10.71
N LEU A 236 -12.53 -19.02 -9.95
CA LEU A 236 -12.33 -18.90 -8.51
C LEU A 236 -12.80 -20.14 -7.74
N VAL A 237 -13.89 -20.80 -8.16
CA VAL A 237 -14.31 -22.08 -7.58
C VAL A 237 -13.20 -23.13 -7.73
N HIS A 238 -12.57 -23.21 -8.91
CA HIS A 238 -11.43 -24.10 -9.13
C HIS A 238 -10.24 -23.73 -8.24
N GLU A 239 -9.79 -22.47 -8.30
CA GLU A 239 -8.60 -21.99 -7.57
C GLU A 239 -8.74 -22.08 -6.05
N PHE A 240 -9.92 -21.81 -5.50
CA PHE A 240 -10.19 -21.87 -4.07
C PHE A 240 -10.31 -23.33 -3.60
N SER A 241 -11.02 -24.19 -4.32
CA SER A 241 -11.15 -25.62 -3.94
C SER A 241 -9.83 -26.38 -4.02
N LYS A 242 -8.92 -25.95 -4.90
CA LYS A 242 -7.56 -26.50 -4.98
C LYS A 242 -6.73 -26.19 -3.74
N ARG A 243 -6.90 -25.00 -3.15
CA ARG A 243 -6.13 -24.53 -1.98
C ARG A 243 -6.75 -24.93 -0.65
N ASP A 244 -8.08 -24.97 -0.57
CA ASP A 244 -8.82 -25.43 0.60
C ASP A 244 -9.75 -26.60 0.23
N LYS A 245 -9.23 -27.81 0.39
CA LYS A 245 -9.95 -29.05 0.11
C LYS A 245 -11.19 -29.25 1.00
N THR A 246 -11.28 -28.54 2.13
CA THR A 246 -12.42 -28.65 3.05
C THR A 246 -13.60 -27.77 2.64
N TRP A 247 -13.38 -26.77 1.79
CA TRP A 247 -14.41 -25.86 1.30
C TRP A 247 -15.03 -26.39 0.01
N LYS A 248 -16.28 -26.87 0.10
CA LYS A 248 -16.92 -27.55 -1.03
C LYS A 248 -17.18 -26.56 -2.17
N ARG A 249 -17.03 -27.00 -3.42
CA ARG A 249 -17.29 -26.16 -4.62
C ARG A 249 -18.65 -25.47 -4.61
N ALA A 250 -19.70 -26.15 -4.13
CA ALA A 250 -21.04 -25.58 -4.00
C ALA A 250 -21.14 -24.49 -2.90
N GLU A 251 -20.35 -24.59 -1.83
CA GLU A 251 -20.24 -23.55 -0.80
C GLU A 251 -19.45 -22.36 -1.33
N ILE A 252 -18.35 -22.60 -2.06
CA ILE A 252 -17.58 -21.54 -2.71
C ILE A 252 -18.47 -20.75 -3.67
N ARG A 253 -19.24 -21.43 -4.54
CA ARG A 253 -20.15 -20.76 -5.47
C ARG A 253 -21.17 -19.90 -4.73
N ARG A 254 -21.78 -20.41 -3.66
CA ARG A 254 -22.70 -19.63 -2.82
C ARG A 254 -22.03 -18.40 -2.23
N ALA A 255 -20.79 -18.49 -1.74
CA ALA A 255 -20.06 -17.35 -1.19
C ALA A 255 -19.70 -16.29 -2.26
N LEU A 256 -19.48 -16.71 -3.51
CA LEU A 256 -19.22 -15.82 -4.65
C LEU A 256 -20.49 -15.11 -5.14
N GLU A 257 -21.67 -15.67 -4.92
CA GLU A 257 -22.97 -15.09 -5.30
C GLU A 257 -23.61 -14.29 -4.15
N HIS A 258 -23.39 -14.69 -2.91
CA HIS A 258 -24.02 -14.07 -1.75
C HIS A 258 -23.11 -14.06 -0.51
N ALA A 259 -22.92 -12.88 0.05
CA ALA A 259 -22.31 -12.71 1.37
C ALA A 259 -23.41 -12.64 2.44
N PRO A 260 -23.39 -13.51 3.46
CA PRO A 260 -24.44 -13.59 4.49
C PRO A 260 -24.52 -12.32 5.36
N ARG A 261 -23.47 -11.50 5.36
CA ARG A 261 -23.48 -10.13 5.86
C ARG A 261 -22.39 -9.32 5.19
N ASP A 262 -22.65 -8.03 5.00
CA ASP A 262 -21.61 -7.06 4.68
C ASP A 262 -20.73 -6.78 5.92
N LEU A 263 -19.57 -6.17 5.68
CA LEU A 263 -18.61 -5.82 6.72
C LEU A 263 -19.08 -4.59 7.51
N ARG A 264 -18.77 -4.58 8.80
CA ARG A 264 -19.03 -3.47 9.71
C ARG A 264 -17.96 -2.39 9.56
N PHE A 265 -18.29 -1.17 9.99
CA PHE A 265 -17.37 -0.03 9.92
C PHE A 265 -16.00 -0.28 10.58
N HIS A 266 -15.97 -0.95 11.74
CA HIS A 266 -14.71 -1.26 12.42
C HIS A 266 -13.94 -2.41 11.75
N GLU A 267 -14.63 -3.42 11.21
CA GLU A 267 -14.02 -4.52 10.43
C GLU A 267 -13.32 -3.94 9.19
N ARG A 268 -13.98 -3.00 8.50
CA ARG A 268 -13.38 -2.25 7.39
C ARG A 268 -12.07 -1.58 7.77
N LEU A 269 -12.05 -0.90 8.91
CA LEU A 269 -10.93 -0.03 9.29
C LEU A 269 -9.75 -0.77 9.91
N LEU A 270 -10.04 -1.78 10.74
CA LEU A 270 -9.08 -2.35 11.69
C LEU A 270 -8.72 -3.80 11.39
N GLU A 271 -9.58 -4.56 10.73
CA GLU A 271 -9.37 -5.99 10.48
C GLU A 271 -8.49 -6.21 9.25
N TYR A 272 -7.63 -7.22 9.34
CA TYR A 272 -6.88 -7.70 8.18
C TYR A 272 -7.80 -8.55 7.28
N ILE A 273 -7.69 -8.39 5.96
CA ILE A 273 -8.62 -9.04 5.01
C ILE A 273 -8.62 -10.58 5.12
N GLY A 274 -7.48 -11.21 5.43
CA GLY A 274 -7.38 -12.66 5.59
C GLY A 274 -8.17 -13.19 6.79
N ASP A 275 -8.51 -12.29 7.72
CA ASP A 275 -9.25 -12.57 8.94
C ASP A 275 -10.75 -12.19 8.80
N SER A 276 -11.13 -11.67 7.64
CA SER A 276 -12.48 -11.17 7.35
C SER A 276 -13.56 -12.25 7.51
N PRO A 277 -14.77 -11.89 8.02
CA PRO A 277 -15.93 -12.78 8.01
C PRO A 277 -16.44 -13.09 6.60
N ASP A 278 -16.07 -12.31 5.57
CA ASP A 278 -16.37 -12.62 4.18
C ASP A 278 -15.37 -13.67 3.67
N GLU A 279 -15.89 -14.87 3.40
CA GLU A 279 -15.10 -16.03 3.02
C GLU A 279 -14.25 -15.84 1.76
N VAL A 280 -14.73 -15.03 0.79
CA VAL A 280 -14.01 -14.73 -0.45
C VAL A 280 -12.83 -13.81 -0.15
N LEU A 281 -13.05 -12.78 0.65
CA LEU A 281 -12.01 -11.83 1.07
C LEU A 281 -10.93 -12.53 1.90
N SER A 282 -11.33 -13.39 2.84
CA SER A 282 -10.40 -14.18 3.66
C SER A 282 -9.51 -15.08 2.78
N MET A 283 -10.07 -15.72 1.76
CA MET A 283 -9.30 -16.52 0.81
C MET A 283 -8.35 -15.68 -0.04
N VAL A 284 -8.77 -14.51 -0.51
CA VAL A 284 -7.90 -13.57 -1.22
C VAL A 284 -6.70 -13.15 -0.37
N GLY A 285 -6.92 -12.85 0.92
CA GLY A 285 -5.84 -12.55 1.86
C GLY A 285 -4.84 -13.70 2.01
N ARG A 286 -5.33 -14.94 2.12
CA ARG A 286 -4.49 -16.15 2.18
C ARG A 286 -3.66 -16.34 0.91
N ILE A 287 -4.26 -16.17 -0.27
CA ILE A 287 -3.55 -16.30 -1.56
C ILE A 287 -2.45 -15.24 -1.70
N MET A 288 -2.68 -14.01 -1.23
CA MET A 288 -1.62 -12.99 -1.19
C MET A 288 -0.47 -13.41 -0.26
N MET A 289 -0.76 -14.02 0.90
CA MET A 289 0.26 -14.52 1.81
C MET A 289 1.10 -15.65 1.19
N GLU A 290 0.50 -16.53 0.38
CA GLU A 290 1.25 -17.53 -0.39
C GLU A 290 2.31 -16.88 -1.30
N ALA A 291 1.93 -15.78 -1.99
CA ALA A 291 2.85 -14.99 -2.81
C ALA A 291 3.97 -14.37 -1.97
N GLU A 292 3.61 -13.73 -0.86
CA GLU A 292 4.57 -13.12 0.08
C GLU A 292 5.55 -14.14 0.65
N HIS A 293 5.10 -15.38 0.90
CA HIS A 293 5.97 -16.47 1.32
C HIS A 293 6.95 -16.91 0.23
N LYS A 294 6.50 -17.05 -1.02
CA LYS A 294 7.37 -17.37 -2.17
C LYS A 294 8.42 -16.27 -2.37
N ILE A 295 8.02 -15.00 -2.34
CA ILE A 295 8.92 -13.85 -2.47
C ILE A 295 9.95 -13.86 -1.32
N ARG A 296 9.51 -14.07 -0.08
CA ARG A 296 10.40 -14.13 1.09
C ARG A 296 11.47 -15.21 0.92
N ARG A 297 11.08 -16.45 0.64
CA ARG A 297 12.03 -17.58 0.48
C ARG A 297 13.07 -17.29 -0.59
N SER A 298 12.62 -16.88 -1.77
CA SER A 298 13.53 -16.58 -2.88
C SER A 298 14.47 -15.41 -2.58
N ALA A 299 13.99 -14.38 -1.86
CA ALA A 299 14.82 -13.25 -1.44
C ALA A 299 15.86 -13.66 -0.38
N ILE A 300 15.51 -14.53 0.57
CA ILE A 300 16.44 -15.09 1.55
C ILE A 300 17.57 -15.85 0.85
N ASP A 301 17.21 -16.73 -0.09
CA ASP A 301 18.20 -17.58 -0.78
C ASP A 301 19.14 -16.74 -1.64
N PHE A 302 18.62 -15.73 -2.34
CA PHE A 302 19.45 -14.76 -3.04
C PHE A 302 20.38 -13.99 -2.10
N ASN A 303 19.87 -13.49 -0.97
CA ASN A 303 20.67 -12.74 0.00
C ASN A 303 21.81 -13.59 0.56
N LYS A 304 21.60 -14.89 0.77
CA LYS A 304 22.66 -15.82 1.19
C LYS A 304 23.74 -15.97 0.11
N ARG A 305 23.36 -16.17 -1.16
CA ARG A 305 24.32 -16.27 -2.28
C ARG A 305 25.14 -14.98 -2.43
N LEU A 306 24.48 -13.82 -2.36
CA LEU A 306 25.17 -12.54 -2.42
C LEU A 306 26.09 -12.34 -1.20
N GLN A 307 25.65 -12.72 0.00
CA GLN A 307 26.48 -12.62 1.20
C GLN A 307 27.72 -13.52 1.12
N GLU A 308 27.62 -14.71 0.53
CA GLU A 308 28.78 -15.58 0.28
C GLU A 308 29.81 -14.90 -0.64
N LYS A 309 29.35 -14.20 -1.69
CA LYS A 309 30.24 -13.41 -2.56
C LYS A 309 30.92 -12.27 -1.81
N LEU A 310 30.19 -11.54 -0.96
CA LEU A 310 30.74 -10.43 -0.18
C LEU A 310 31.72 -10.92 0.89
N GLN A 311 31.41 -12.01 1.59
CA GLN A 311 32.29 -12.60 2.59
C GLN A 311 33.60 -13.07 1.98
N ALA A 312 33.57 -13.66 0.77
CA ALA A 312 34.78 -14.07 0.07
C ALA A 312 35.74 -12.91 -0.27
N LEU A 313 35.22 -11.69 -0.43
CA LEU A 313 36.02 -10.47 -0.59
C LEU A 313 36.60 -10.03 0.77
N GLU A 314 35.75 -9.97 1.80
CA GLU A 314 36.13 -9.58 3.17
C GLU A 314 37.21 -10.50 3.76
N ASP A 315 37.10 -11.82 3.54
CA ASP A 315 38.06 -12.83 4.01
C ASP A 315 39.47 -12.65 3.40
N LYS A 316 39.55 -11.99 2.24
CA LYS A 316 40.81 -11.62 1.57
C LYS A 316 41.31 -10.23 1.95
N GLY A 317 40.61 -9.53 2.84
CA GLY A 317 40.91 -8.15 3.22
C GLY A 317 40.58 -7.13 2.13
N LEU A 318 39.81 -7.51 1.10
CA LEU A 318 39.45 -6.63 0.00
C LEU A 318 38.19 -5.82 0.32
N ASN A 319 38.19 -4.57 -0.11
CA ASN A 319 37.06 -3.68 0.06
C ASN A 319 36.08 -3.82 -1.10
N SER A 320 34.87 -4.31 -0.83
CA SER A 320 33.84 -4.50 -1.88
C SER A 320 33.51 -3.21 -2.63
N GLN A 321 33.63 -2.03 -2.00
CA GLN A 321 33.36 -0.76 -2.67
C GLN A 321 34.39 -0.43 -3.75
N GLU A 322 35.67 -0.73 -3.50
CA GLU A 322 36.73 -0.55 -4.50
C GLU A 322 36.49 -1.47 -5.70
N ILE A 323 36.03 -2.70 -5.45
CA ILE A 323 35.61 -3.61 -6.51
C ILE A 323 34.42 -3.04 -7.29
N PHE A 324 33.41 -2.49 -6.61
CA PHE A 324 32.23 -1.91 -7.27
C PHE A 324 32.61 -0.69 -8.12
N ASP A 325 33.38 0.25 -7.58
CA ASP A 325 33.81 1.45 -8.31
C ASP A 325 34.68 1.09 -9.54
N LYS A 326 35.47 0.01 -9.47
CA LYS A 326 36.21 -0.52 -10.63
C LYS A 326 35.31 -1.03 -11.75
N ILE A 327 34.13 -1.57 -11.44
CA ILE A 327 33.22 -2.17 -12.45
C ILE A 327 32.06 -1.25 -12.86
N ILE A 328 31.89 -0.09 -12.23
CA ILE A 328 30.92 0.93 -12.62
C ILE A 328 31.53 1.85 -13.69
N ILE A 329 30.80 2.16 -14.74
CA ILE A 329 31.18 3.11 -15.79
C ILE A 329 30.05 4.11 -16.03
N GLU A 330 30.40 5.37 -16.21
CA GLU A 330 29.46 6.43 -16.57
C GLU A 330 29.34 6.52 -18.10
N LYS A 331 28.11 6.55 -18.61
CA LYS A 331 27.77 6.68 -20.04
C LYS A 331 26.75 7.80 -20.24
N HIS A 332 26.55 8.20 -21.50
CA HIS A 332 25.46 9.11 -21.91
C HIS A 332 25.27 10.33 -21.00
N GLU A 333 26.39 10.96 -20.58
CA GLU A 333 26.40 12.21 -19.80
C GLU A 333 25.82 12.14 -18.37
N GLY A 334 25.87 10.97 -17.72
CA GLY A 334 25.59 10.84 -16.28
C GLY A 334 24.88 9.55 -15.87
N GLU A 335 24.57 8.68 -16.83
CA GLU A 335 23.95 7.39 -16.58
C GLU A 335 25.01 6.38 -16.10
N LEU A 336 24.73 5.69 -14.99
CA LEU A 336 25.67 4.73 -14.40
C LEU A 336 25.36 3.31 -14.89
N HIS A 337 26.38 2.62 -15.37
CA HIS A 337 26.31 1.26 -15.89
C HIS A 337 27.33 0.36 -15.19
N VAL A 338 27.07 -0.95 -15.16
CA VAL A 338 28.15 -1.94 -15.00
C VAL A 338 28.83 -2.18 -16.35
N VAL A 339 30.13 -2.50 -16.31
CA VAL A 339 30.89 -2.85 -17.52
C VAL A 339 30.21 -4.01 -18.27
N ASP A 340 30.03 -3.84 -19.57
CA ASP A 340 29.41 -4.88 -20.41
C ASP A 340 30.38 -6.04 -20.64
N LEU A 341 29.97 -7.25 -20.25
CA LEU A 341 30.73 -8.48 -20.49
C LEU A 341 30.85 -8.83 -21.98
N ASP A 342 29.91 -8.35 -22.80
CA ASP A 342 29.85 -8.60 -24.24
C ASP A 342 30.45 -7.43 -25.04
N ALA A 343 31.20 -6.53 -24.38
CA ALA A 343 31.88 -5.42 -25.03
C ALA A 343 32.93 -5.89 -26.04
N ILE A 344 32.95 -5.26 -27.21
CA ILE A 344 33.89 -5.52 -28.31
C ILE A 344 34.56 -4.21 -28.73
N ASP A 345 35.80 -4.30 -29.19
CA ASP A 345 36.51 -3.17 -29.80
C ASP A 345 35.90 -2.84 -31.17
N THR A 346 35.28 -1.67 -31.27
CA THR A 346 34.64 -1.14 -32.47
C THR A 346 35.54 -0.20 -33.26
N ARG A 347 36.80 0.01 -32.82
CA ARG A 347 37.81 0.86 -33.46
C ARG A 347 37.30 2.29 -33.71
N GLY A 348 36.61 2.86 -32.74
CA GLY A 348 36.11 4.24 -32.76
C GLY A 348 34.71 4.42 -33.35
N ALA A 349 34.07 3.37 -33.88
CA ALA A 349 32.71 3.47 -34.42
C ALA A 349 31.67 3.75 -33.33
N PHE A 350 31.88 3.22 -32.12
CA PHE A 350 31.01 3.43 -30.97
C PHE A 350 31.85 3.74 -29.71
N PRO A 351 32.14 5.02 -29.41
CA PRO A 351 33.05 5.40 -28.32
C PRO A 351 32.72 4.79 -26.95
N PHE A 352 31.43 4.65 -26.63
CA PHE A 352 30.99 4.03 -25.37
C PHE A 352 31.29 2.52 -25.30
N ARG A 353 31.17 1.78 -26.42
CA ARG A 353 31.49 0.35 -26.48
C ARG A 353 32.99 0.10 -26.37
N ASP A 354 33.80 0.98 -26.97
CA ASP A 354 35.26 0.91 -26.83
C ASP A 354 35.72 1.24 -25.41
N ALA A 355 35.03 2.17 -24.73
CA ALA A 355 35.29 2.48 -23.33
C ALA A 355 34.97 1.29 -22.41
N ASP A 356 33.83 0.63 -22.61
CA ASP A 356 33.51 -0.63 -21.92
C ASP A 356 34.56 -1.70 -22.20
N TYR A 357 34.95 -1.89 -23.46
CA TYR A 357 35.94 -2.90 -23.85
C TYR A 357 37.27 -2.68 -23.14
N ARG A 358 37.79 -1.45 -23.12
CA ARG A 358 39.04 -1.11 -22.40
C ARG A 358 38.93 -1.44 -20.92
N LYS A 359 37.84 -0.98 -20.29
CA LYS A 359 37.62 -1.22 -18.86
C LYS A 359 37.46 -2.71 -18.54
N LEU A 360 36.82 -3.47 -19.41
CA LEU A 360 36.72 -4.92 -19.31
C LEU A 360 38.10 -5.60 -19.37
N GLN A 361 39.03 -5.13 -20.23
CA GLN A 361 40.39 -5.67 -20.26
C GLN A 361 41.16 -5.38 -18.96
N ASP A 362 40.97 -4.20 -18.36
CA ASP A 362 41.58 -3.86 -17.08
C ASP A 362 41.05 -4.78 -15.95
N ILE A 363 39.73 -4.98 -15.89
CA ILE A 363 39.08 -5.81 -14.88
C ILE A 363 39.45 -7.29 -15.05
N LYS A 364 39.66 -7.79 -16.28
CA LYS A 364 40.02 -9.20 -16.54
C LYS A 364 41.22 -9.71 -15.73
N THR A 365 42.12 -8.82 -15.34
CA THR A 365 43.30 -9.15 -14.53
C THR A 365 42.99 -9.27 -13.02
N ASP A 366 41.87 -8.70 -12.56
CA ASP A 366 41.35 -8.76 -11.20
C ASP A 366 40.28 -9.85 -11.08
N LYS A 367 40.68 -11.01 -10.56
CA LYS A 367 39.81 -12.20 -10.48
C LYS A 367 38.55 -11.94 -9.66
N GLU A 368 38.68 -11.20 -8.56
CA GLU A 368 37.59 -10.90 -7.64
C GLU A 368 36.58 -9.92 -8.25
N ALA A 369 37.07 -8.89 -8.95
CA ALA A 369 36.20 -7.97 -9.68
C ALA A 369 35.48 -8.66 -10.85
N MET A 370 36.16 -9.55 -11.57
CA MET A 370 35.53 -10.36 -12.62
C MET A 370 34.46 -11.32 -12.06
N ASP A 371 34.74 -12.03 -10.96
CA ASP A 371 33.77 -12.95 -10.35
C ASP A 371 32.50 -12.21 -9.90
N PHE A 372 32.64 -11.03 -9.30
CA PHE A 372 31.49 -10.23 -8.92
C PHE A 372 30.75 -9.64 -10.13
N LEU A 373 31.47 -9.14 -11.14
CA LEU A 373 30.85 -8.61 -12.37
C LEU A 373 30.04 -9.68 -13.10
N VAL A 374 30.57 -10.91 -13.21
CA VAL A 374 29.86 -12.06 -13.79
C VAL A 374 28.62 -12.40 -12.98
N PHE A 375 28.76 -12.51 -11.66
CA PHE A 375 27.63 -12.76 -10.76
C PHE A 375 26.53 -11.70 -10.91
N PHE A 376 26.90 -10.42 -10.82
CA PHE A 376 25.97 -9.30 -10.95
C PHE A 376 25.26 -9.33 -12.30
N THR A 377 26.01 -9.47 -13.40
CA THR A 377 25.44 -9.43 -14.75
C THR A 377 24.47 -10.59 -15.00
N GLN A 378 24.80 -11.80 -14.54
CA GLN A 378 23.93 -12.97 -14.70
C GLN A 378 22.63 -12.83 -13.90
N GLU A 379 22.72 -12.48 -12.61
CA GLU A 379 21.54 -12.27 -11.78
C GLU A 379 20.70 -11.10 -12.33
N TYR A 380 21.34 -9.99 -12.71
CA TYR A 380 20.65 -8.82 -13.20
C TYR A 380 19.90 -9.06 -14.52
N ARG A 381 20.48 -9.83 -15.45
CA ARG A 381 19.79 -10.25 -16.69
C ARG A 381 18.56 -11.12 -16.40
N GLN A 382 18.67 -12.06 -15.45
CA GLN A 382 17.53 -12.90 -15.05
C GLN A 382 16.41 -12.06 -14.43
N LEU A 383 16.75 -11.10 -13.58
CA LEU A 383 15.78 -10.21 -12.94
C LEU A 383 15.08 -9.28 -13.93
N GLN A 384 15.82 -8.73 -14.91
CA GLN A 384 15.22 -7.93 -15.98
C GLN A 384 14.24 -8.75 -16.83
N ALA A 385 14.53 -10.04 -17.06
CA ALA A 385 13.63 -10.92 -17.82
C ALA A 385 12.31 -11.24 -17.10
N MET A 386 12.23 -11.02 -15.78
CA MET A 386 11.00 -11.17 -14.99
C MET A 386 10.04 -9.98 -15.13
N LEU A 387 10.54 -8.82 -15.56
CA LEU A 387 9.78 -7.57 -15.65
C LEU A 387 8.83 -7.55 -16.86
N PRO A 388 7.79 -6.70 -16.86
CA PRO A 388 6.91 -6.57 -18.02
C PRO A 388 7.69 -6.03 -19.22
N ALA A 389 7.17 -6.29 -20.43
CA ALA A 389 7.73 -5.74 -21.66
C ALA A 389 7.65 -4.20 -21.73
N SER A 390 6.73 -3.59 -20.98
CA SER A 390 6.61 -2.14 -20.82
C SER A 390 7.62 -1.53 -19.85
N ALA A 391 8.34 -2.34 -19.06
CA ALA A 391 9.42 -1.81 -18.24
C ALA A 391 10.58 -1.33 -19.13
N PRO A 392 11.21 -0.18 -18.81
CA PRO A 392 12.37 0.30 -19.55
C PRO A 392 13.46 -0.77 -19.65
N VAL A 393 13.99 -0.97 -20.87
CA VAL A 393 15.13 -1.88 -21.10
C VAL A 393 16.37 -1.25 -20.46
N MET A 394 16.86 -1.87 -19.38
CA MET A 394 18.00 -1.30 -18.64
C MET A 394 19.35 -1.77 -19.19
N GLY A 395 19.43 -2.97 -19.75
CA GLY A 395 20.69 -3.51 -20.27
C GLY A 395 21.73 -3.59 -19.15
N THR A 396 22.82 -2.82 -19.26
CA THR A 396 23.86 -2.73 -18.22
C THR A 396 23.70 -1.55 -17.26
N ARG A 397 22.66 -0.73 -17.42
CA ARG A 397 22.38 0.39 -16.51
C ARG A 397 22.17 -0.13 -15.10
N ILE A 398 22.67 0.58 -14.10
CA ILE A 398 22.47 0.23 -12.69
C ILE A 398 21.06 0.68 -12.27
N PRO A 399 20.32 -0.11 -11.47
CA PRO A 399 19.04 0.33 -10.92
C PRO A 399 19.13 1.70 -10.24
N THR A 400 18.11 2.55 -10.38
CA THR A 400 18.06 3.90 -9.78
C THR A 400 17.80 3.89 -8.27
N VAL A 401 18.63 3.14 -7.54
CA VAL A 401 18.62 3.05 -6.09
C VAL A 401 19.41 4.21 -5.50
N LEU A 402 18.76 5.03 -4.67
CA LEU A 402 19.39 6.21 -4.08
C LEU A 402 20.43 5.86 -3.00
N LYS A 403 21.49 6.68 -2.90
CA LYS A 403 22.46 6.71 -1.80
C LYS A 403 21.74 6.80 -0.45
N SER A 404 22.32 6.14 0.56
CA SER A 404 21.80 6.19 1.93
C SER A 404 21.74 7.63 2.46
N GLN A 405 20.83 7.91 3.39
CA GLN A 405 20.78 9.22 4.06
C GLN A 405 22.12 9.57 4.71
N PHE A 406 22.83 8.59 5.27
CA PHE A 406 24.14 8.78 5.89
C PHE A 406 25.21 9.12 4.83
N GLU A 407 25.23 8.39 3.71
CA GLU A 407 26.17 8.65 2.61
C GLU A 407 25.94 10.03 1.98
N ARG A 408 24.67 10.48 1.91
CA ARG A 408 24.33 11.80 1.39
C ARG A 408 24.76 12.95 2.31
N VAL A 409 24.95 12.72 3.60
CA VAL A 409 25.34 13.74 4.62
C VAL A 409 26.80 13.64 5.08
N GLN A 410 27.50 12.56 4.72
CA GLN A 410 28.89 12.34 5.10
C GLN A 410 29.79 13.41 4.46
N GLY A 411 30.69 14.00 5.26
CA GLY A 411 31.61 15.06 4.80
C GLY A 411 30.98 16.45 4.61
N LYS A 412 29.66 16.59 4.80
CA LYS A 412 28.92 17.84 4.59
C LYS A 412 28.79 18.67 5.86
N ASN A 413 28.77 20.00 5.70
CA ASN A 413 28.53 20.95 6.79
C ASN A 413 27.04 21.01 7.20
N LEU A 414 26.70 21.70 8.30
CA LEU A 414 25.34 21.71 8.86
C LEU A 414 24.27 22.22 7.86
N LYS A 415 24.61 23.20 7.02
CA LYS A 415 23.72 23.78 6.01
C LYS A 415 23.46 22.78 4.88
N GLU A 416 24.52 22.16 4.36
CA GLU A 416 24.44 21.12 3.33
C GLU A 416 23.71 19.86 3.83
N ARG A 417 23.85 19.52 5.13
CA ARG A 417 23.08 18.44 5.76
C ARG A 417 21.59 18.77 5.82
N TYR A 418 21.24 20.02 6.11
CA TYR A 418 19.85 20.51 6.09
C TYR A 418 19.28 20.51 4.66
N GLU A 419 20.06 20.97 3.68
CA GLU A 419 19.70 20.92 2.25
C GLU A 419 19.51 19.47 1.78
N VAL A 420 20.39 18.54 2.16
CA VAL A 420 20.22 17.11 1.87
C VAL A 420 18.99 16.51 2.54
N ALA A 421 18.70 16.88 3.79
CA ALA A 421 17.52 16.41 4.53
C ALA A 421 16.23 16.91 3.88
N THR A 422 16.20 18.17 3.43
CA THR A 422 15.07 18.77 2.72
C THR A 422 14.92 18.24 1.29
N ASP A 423 16.03 17.98 0.59
CA ASP A 423 16.05 17.31 -0.72
C ASP A 423 15.64 15.83 -0.64
N GLY A 424 16.00 15.14 0.44
CA GLY A 424 15.57 13.76 0.69
C GLY A 424 14.07 13.65 0.96
N VAL A 425 13.43 14.74 1.35
CA VAL A 425 11.97 14.88 1.46
C VAL A 425 11.34 15.21 0.09
N LYS A 426 12.07 15.90 -0.80
CA LYS A 426 11.59 16.32 -2.12
C LYS A 426 11.82 15.30 -3.25
N LYS A 427 12.91 14.53 -3.23
CA LYS A 427 13.27 13.57 -4.29
C LYS A 427 12.34 12.36 -4.25
N LYS A 428 11.52 12.20 -5.30
CA LYS A 428 10.44 11.21 -5.41
C LYS A 428 10.90 9.88 -6.02
N ILE A 429 12.15 9.77 -6.48
CA ILE A 429 12.75 8.53 -7.01
C ILE A 429 12.58 7.32 -6.06
N GLN A 430 12.35 7.54 -4.76
CA GLN A 430 11.78 6.53 -3.89
C GLN A 430 10.34 6.89 -3.49
N ARG A 431 9.36 6.12 -4.01
CA ARG A 431 8.15 5.57 -3.33
C ARG A 431 6.81 5.71 -4.09
N SER A 432 6.74 6.22 -5.31
CA SER A 432 5.50 6.09 -6.09
C SER A 432 5.61 4.95 -7.08
N ASN A 433 4.86 3.88 -6.83
CA ASN A 433 4.67 2.74 -7.74
C ASN A 433 3.94 3.14 -9.05
N LEU A 434 3.35 4.34 -9.07
CA LEU A 434 2.50 4.83 -10.14
C LEU A 434 3.25 5.76 -11.11
N ASP A 435 4.46 6.17 -10.75
CA ASP A 435 5.24 7.16 -11.49
C ASP A 435 5.98 6.51 -12.67
N MET A 436 5.85 7.04 -13.87
CA MET A 436 6.68 6.67 -15.03
C MET A 436 7.80 7.69 -15.22
N GLU A 437 8.70 7.45 -16.17
CA GLU A 437 9.73 8.44 -16.52
C GLU A 437 9.11 9.80 -16.87
N ARG A 438 7.87 9.82 -17.39
CA ARG A 438 7.09 11.03 -17.72
C ARG A 438 5.87 11.26 -16.81
N GLY A 439 5.90 10.76 -15.57
CA GLY A 439 4.81 10.97 -14.61
C GLY A 439 3.81 9.81 -14.52
N ALA A 440 2.79 9.95 -13.66
CA ALA A 440 1.79 8.90 -13.46
C ALA A 440 0.67 8.97 -14.51
N ILE A 441 0.28 7.82 -15.07
CA ILE A 441 -0.92 7.74 -15.93
C ILE A 441 -2.14 7.84 -15.01
N LEU A 442 -3.03 8.79 -15.27
CA LEU A 442 -4.28 8.98 -14.54
C LEU A 442 -5.43 8.27 -15.27
N ASP A 443 -6.55 8.06 -14.58
CA ASP A 443 -7.81 7.59 -15.15
C ASP A 443 -8.78 8.77 -15.36
N ALA A 444 -9.99 8.47 -15.86
CA ALA A 444 -11.08 9.44 -16.06
C ALA A 444 -11.50 10.23 -14.82
N THR A 445 -11.14 9.73 -13.63
CA THR A 445 -11.43 10.38 -12.35
C THR A 445 -10.22 11.13 -11.81
N GLY A 446 -9.16 11.27 -12.60
CA GLY A 446 -7.89 11.89 -12.22
C GLY A 446 -7.03 11.04 -11.28
N LYS A 447 -7.32 9.74 -11.13
CA LYS A 447 -6.57 8.85 -10.23
C LYS A 447 -5.54 8.02 -10.97
N PRO A 448 -4.34 7.79 -10.40
CA PRO A 448 -3.34 6.98 -11.06
C PRO A 448 -3.80 5.54 -11.34
N ILE A 449 -3.53 5.05 -12.56
CA ILE A 449 -3.89 3.69 -12.97
C ILE A 449 -3.10 2.65 -12.17
N ARG A 450 -3.80 1.63 -11.69
CA ARG A 450 -3.23 0.53 -10.89
C ARG A 450 -2.27 -0.33 -11.72
N ARG A 451 -1.03 -0.47 -11.25
CA ARG A 451 -0.05 -1.40 -11.81
C ARG A 451 0.84 -1.99 -10.72
N ILE A 452 1.34 -3.20 -10.97
CA ILE A 452 2.32 -3.82 -10.06
C ILE A 452 3.62 -3.00 -10.16
N PRO A 453 4.24 -2.60 -9.04
CA PRO A 453 5.38 -1.70 -9.09
C PRO A 453 6.59 -2.31 -9.81
N THR A 454 7.18 -1.53 -10.72
CA THR A 454 8.50 -1.79 -11.30
C THR A 454 9.48 -0.70 -10.87
N PHE A 455 9.79 -0.65 -9.57
CA PHE A 455 10.68 0.38 -9.02
C PHE A 455 12.10 0.31 -9.60
N TYR A 456 12.84 1.42 -9.54
CA TYR A 456 14.26 1.51 -9.91
C TYR A 456 14.56 1.29 -11.41
N THR A 457 13.52 1.19 -12.25
CA THR A 457 13.68 1.02 -13.70
C THR A 457 13.71 2.33 -14.47
N GLN A 458 13.30 3.45 -13.85
CA GLN A 458 13.27 4.77 -14.48
C GLN A 458 14.70 5.31 -14.65
N LYS A 459 14.98 6.07 -15.71
CA LYS A 459 16.28 6.77 -15.84
C LYS A 459 16.41 8.00 -14.93
N TYR A 460 15.31 8.69 -14.64
CA TYR A 460 15.29 9.95 -13.89
C TYR A 460 14.00 10.18 -13.09
N ASP A 461 14.01 11.15 -12.17
CA ASP A 461 12.81 11.63 -11.46
C ASP A 461 11.93 12.45 -12.42
N SER A 462 10.67 12.05 -12.61
CA SER A 462 9.74 12.74 -13.51
C SER A 462 9.55 14.21 -13.14
N ILE A 463 9.62 14.56 -11.84
CA ILE A 463 9.47 15.95 -11.38
C ILE A 463 10.66 16.81 -11.76
N ASP A 464 11.86 16.23 -11.74
CA ASP A 464 13.04 16.97 -12.16
C ASP A 464 12.99 17.19 -13.67
N TYR A 465 12.51 16.21 -14.44
CA TYR A 465 12.27 16.35 -15.87
C TYR A 465 11.23 17.43 -16.17
N ASP A 466 10.03 17.38 -15.58
CA ASP A 466 8.94 18.32 -15.88
C ASP A 466 9.38 19.78 -15.66
N LYS A 467 10.11 20.03 -14.56
CA LYS A 467 10.65 21.38 -14.27
C LYS A 467 11.67 21.84 -15.30
N LEU A 468 12.56 20.95 -15.74
CA LEU A 468 13.57 21.26 -16.75
C LEU A 468 12.92 21.45 -18.12
N TYR A 469 11.92 20.63 -18.45
CA TYR A 469 11.14 20.73 -19.67
C TYR A 469 10.43 22.07 -19.75
N ASP A 470 9.67 22.46 -18.71
CA ASP A 470 8.97 23.75 -18.67
C ASP A 470 9.94 24.91 -18.83
N GLN A 471 11.09 24.85 -18.15
CA GLN A 471 12.14 25.85 -18.25
C GLN A 471 12.69 25.98 -19.68
N TYR A 472 13.03 24.87 -20.32
CA TYR A 472 13.60 24.88 -21.68
C TYR A 472 12.56 25.19 -22.75
N TYR A 473 11.32 24.78 -22.56
CA TYR A 473 10.23 25.09 -23.47
C TYR A 473 9.97 26.61 -23.49
N VAL A 474 9.88 27.25 -22.32
CA VAL A 474 9.76 28.72 -22.22
C VAL A 474 10.97 29.41 -22.84
N GLU A 475 12.20 28.95 -22.53
CA GLU A 475 13.43 29.49 -23.12
C GLU A 475 13.43 29.41 -24.66
N ASN A 476 12.93 28.32 -25.23
CA ASN A 476 12.89 28.09 -26.67
C ASN A 476 11.82 28.96 -27.37
N LEU A 477 10.67 29.16 -26.73
CA LEU A 477 9.66 30.11 -27.20
C LEU A 477 10.17 31.55 -27.16
N GLU A 478 10.88 31.95 -26.10
CA GLU A 478 11.52 33.27 -26.00
C GLU A 478 12.58 33.50 -27.08
N LYS A 479 13.22 32.43 -27.58
CA LYS A 479 14.16 32.46 -28.71
C LYS A 479 13.47 32.47 -30.10
N GLY A 480 12.15 32.44 -30.15
CA GLY A 480 11.38 32.46 -31.40
C GLY A 480 11.36 31.15 -32.17
N MET A 481 11.60 30.01 -31.50
CA MET A 481 11.49 28.68 -32.12
C MET A 481 10.03 28.34 -32.44
N GLU A 482 9.81 27.58 -33.52
CA GLU A 482 8.51 26.98 -33.82
C GLU A 482 8.11 25.98 -32.71
N ASP A 483 6.83 25.96 -32.34
CA ASP A 483 6.27 25.16 -31.23
C ASP A 483 6.72 23.69 -31.26
N SER A 484 6.61 23.02 -32.41
CA SER A 484 7.01 21.62 -32.57
C SER A 484 8.52 21.40 -32.37
N ALA A 485 9.36 22.36 -32.77
CA ALA A 485 10.81 22.29 -32.59
C ALA A 485 11.19 22.62 -31.14
N ALA A 486 10.50 23.59 -30.53
CA ALA A 486 10.68 23.96 -29.12
C ALA A 486 10.37 22.79 -28.18
N ILE A 487 9.28 22.05 -28.43
CA ILE A 487 8.91 20.84 -27.67
C ILE A 487 9.99 19.76 -27.78
N THR A 488 10.50 19.53 -29.00
CA THR A 488 11.49 18.46 -29.24
C THR A 488 12.82 18.77 -28.55
N ASP A 489 13.35 19.98 -28.73
CA ASP A 489 14.60 20.41 -28.08
C ASP A 489 14.47 20.45 -26.55
N ALA A 490 13.35 20.99 -26.04
CA ALA A 490 13.10 21.04 -24.59
C ALA A 490 13.03 19.63 -23.99
N SER A 491 12.40 18.69 -24.68
CA SER A 491 12.32 17.29 -24.25
C SER A 491 13.69 16.61 -24.20
N GLU A 492 14.49 16.75 -25.25
CA GLU A 492 15.83 16.13 -25.31
C GLU A 492 16.77 16.69 -24.24
N ARG A 493 16.83 18.02 -24.09
CA ARG A 493 17.67 18.66 -23.06
C ARG A 493 17.21 18.34 -21.64
N ALA A 494 15.90 18.33 -21.40
CA ALA A 494 15.34 18.01 -20.09
C ALA A 494 15.65 16.57 -19.68
N GLU A 495 15.57 15.61 -20.61
CA GLU A 495 15.93 14.21 -20.36
C GLU A 495 17.41 14.09 -19.96
N VAL A 496 18.34 14.66 -20.74
CA VAL A 496 19.78 14.59 -20.46
C VAL A 496 20.12 15.16 -19.08
N ASP A 497 19.62 16.36 -18.76
CA ASP A 497 19.93 16.99 -17.49
C ASP A 497 19.24 16.31 -16.30
N ALA A 498 18.04 15.75 -16.49
CA ALA A 498 17.35 14.98 -15.44
C ALA A 498 18.09 13.67 -15.13
N VAL A 499 18.61 12.97 -16.16
CA VAL A 499 19.47 11.78 -16.00
C VAL A 499 20.73 12.14 -15.22
N LYS A 500 21.43 13.20 -15.65
CA LYS A 500 22.66 13.66 -15.00
C LYS A 500 22.45 14.03 -13.54
N LYS A 501 21.37 14.75 -13.24
CA LYS A 501 20.99 15.11 -11.88
C LYS A 501 20.67 13.86 -11.05
N THR A 502 19.98 12.88 -11.63
CA THR A 502 19.66 11.62 -10.96
C THR A 502 20.91 10.81 -10.64
N GLY A 503 21.84 10.68 -11.58
CA GLY A 503 23.10 9.94 -11.44
C GLY A 503 23.91 10.33 -10.20
N GLN A 504 23.91 11.61 -9.82
CA GLN A 504 24.61 12.11 -8.62
C GLN A 504 24.10 11.47 -7.31
N PHE A 505 22.84 11.05 -7.28
CA PHE A 505 22.17 10.47 -6.12
C PHE A 505 22.09 8.95 -6.15
N ILE A 506 22.47 8.28 -7.25
CA ILE A 506 22.46 6.81 -7.37
C ILE A 506 23.58 6.19 -6.52
N SER A 507 23.26 5.12 -5.81
CA SER A 507 24.19 4.36 -4.97
C SER A 507 25.21 3.60 -5.82
N HIS A 508 26.48 3.62 -5.40
CA HIS A 508 27.52 2.76 -5.97
C HIS A 508 27.61 1.40 -5.25
N ASP A 509 26.78 1.17 -4.22
CA ASP A 509 26.67 -0.14 -3.57
C ASP A 509 25.86 -1.08 -4.49
N LEU A 510 26.58 -1.78 -5.37
CA LEU A 510 25.99 -2.71 -6.32
C LEU A 510 25.33 -3.90 -5.64
N ALA A 511 25.82 -4.33 -4.48
CA ALA A 511 25.20 -5.40 -3.71
C ALA A 511 23.82 -4.98 -3.20
N HIS A 512 23.72 -3.82 -2.56
CA HIS A 512 22.44 -3.28 -2.11
C HIS A 512 21.49 -3.02 -3.30
N SER A 513 22.01 -2.44 -4.38
CA SER A 513 21.21 -2.15 -5.58
C SER A 513 20.63 -3.43 -6.19
N LEU A 514 21.44 -4.49 -6.28
CA LEU A 514 20.98 -5.79 -6.75
C LEU A 514 19.97 -6.45 -5.79
N GLN A 515 20.15 -6.34 -4.47
CA GLN A 515 19.19 -6.86 -3.47
C GLN A 515 17.81 -6.25 -3.61
N VAL A 516 17.75 -4.92 -3.66
CA VAL A 516 16.48 -4.20 -3.71
C VAL A 516 15.81 -4.39 -5.08
N PHE A 517 16.59 -4.41 -6.15
CA PHE A 517 16.09 -4.72 -7.49
C PHE A 517 15.58 -6.17 -7.60
N HIS A 518 16.28 -7.13 -7.00
CA HIS A 518 15.86 -8.52 -6.90
C HIS A 518 14.52 -8.65 -6.16
N ALA A 519 14.37 -8.01 -5.01
CA ALA A 519 13.12 -7.99 -4.26
C ALA A 519 11.96 -7.42 -5.08
N MET A 520 12.20 -6.32 -5.81
CA MET A 520 11.22 -5.70 -6.70
C MET A 520 10.80 -6.64 -7.85
N ALA A 521 11.77 -7.21 -8.58
CA ALA A 521 11.49 -8.07 -9.73
C ALA A 521 10.76 -9.36 -9.32
N LEU A 522 11.15 -9.97 -8.18
CA LEU A 522 10.42 -11.10 -7.60
C LEU A 522 9.00 -10.73 -7.18
N ASN A 523 8.85 -9.57 -6.52
CA ASN A 523 7.55 -9.07 -6.11
C ASN A 523 6.64 -8.87 -7.34
N TYR A 524 7.17 -8.31 -8.43
CA TYR A 524 6.46 -8.22 -9.70
C TYR A 524 6.07 -9.61 -10.22
N SER A 525 7.04 -10.50 -10.42
CA SER A 525 6.80 -11.83 -11.01
C SER A 525 5.78 -12.65 -10.21
N ALA A 526 5.95 -12.76 -8.89
CA ALA A 526 5.10 -13.58 -8.04
C ALA A 526 3.67 -13.04 -7.94
N LYS A 527 3.49 -11.71 -7.96
CA LYS A 527 2.16 -11.09 -7.94
C LYS A 527 1.50 -11.11 -9.31
N ASN A 528 2.27 -10.96 -10.38
CA ASN A 528 1.79 -11.05 -11.75
C ASN A 528 1.26 -12.45 -12.07
N GLU A 529 1.89 -13.52 -11.55
CA GLU A 529 1.39 -14.89 -11.64
C GLU A 529 -0.03 -15.07 -11.04
N LEU A 530 -0.41 -14.25 -10.06
CA LEU A 530 -1.70 -14.35 -9.35
C LEU A 530 -2.67 -13.24 -9.75
N LEU A 531 -2.30 -12.38 -10.70
CA LEU A 531 -3.07 -11.20 -11.07
C LEU A 531 -4.50 -11.55 -11.49
N GLU A 532 -4.67 -12.62 -12.29
CA GLU A 532 -6.01 -13.08 -12.71
C GLU A 532 -6.90 -13.48 -11.54
N ILE A 533 -6.34 -14.11 -10.50
CA ILE A 533 -7.14 -14.49 -9.32
C ILE A 533 -7.65 -13.23 -8.63
N PHE A 534 -6.80 -12.21 -8.47
CA PHE A 534 -7.18 -10.96 -7.83
C PHE A 534 -8.15 -10.14 -8.69
N GLU A 535 -7.94 -10.06 -10.01
CA GLU A 535 -8.85 -9.37 -10.94
C GLU A 535 -10.21 -10.08 -11.03
N SER A 536 -10.24 -11.41 -11.05
CA SER A 536 -11.49 -12.18 -10.99
C SER A 536 -12.21 -11.99 -9.66
N ALA A 537 -11.47 -11.99 -8.54
CA ALA A 537 -12.06 -11.74 -7.23
C ALA A 537 -12.63 -10.33 -7.12
N GLU A 538 -11.90 -9.30 -7.58
CA GLU A 538 -12.39 -7.92 -7.65
C GLU A 538 -13.63 -7.80 -8.54
N ALA A 539 -13.62 -8.43 -9.72
CA ALA A 539 -14.76 -8.42 -10.63
C ALA A 539 -16.01 -9.05 -10.01
N VAL A 540 -15.88 -10.17 -9.30
CA VAL A 540 -17.00 -10.83 -8.62
C VAL A 540 -17.47 -10.04 -7.40
N VAL A 541 -16.56 -9.58 -6.55
CA VAL A 541 -16.88 -8.83 -5.32
C VAL A 541 -17.52 -7.47 -5.63
N SER A 542 -17.08 -6.80 -6.70
CA SER A 542 -17.68 -5.55 -7.17
C SER A 542 -18.97 -5.76 -7.98
N SER A 543 -19.29 -6.99 -8.40
CA SER A 543 -20.40 -7.22 -9.32
C SER A 543 -21.78 -6.94 -8.72
N GLU A 544 -22.72 -6.60 -9.59
CA GLU A 544 -24.15 -6.57 -9.25
C GLU A 544 -24.74 -7.97 -8.97
N PHE A 545 -24.05 -9.02 -9.42
CA PHE A 545 -24.42 -10.43 -9.25
C PHE A 545 -24.05 -10.99 -7.88
N ARG A 546 -23.14 -10.34 -7.14
CA ARG A 546 -22.87 -10.68 -5.73
C ARG A 546 -23.70 -9.79 -4.80
N LYS A 547 -24.57 -10.40 -4.00
CA LYS A 547 -25.45 -9.68 -3.06
C LYS A 547 -24.90 -9.72 -1.63
N TYR A 548 -25.00 -8.60 -0.93
CA TYR A 548 -24.53 -8.47 0.45
C TYR A 548 -25.68 -8.12 1.37
N THR A 549 -25.93 -8.96 2.38
CA THR A 549 -26.93 -8.66 3.42
C THR A 549 -26.46 -7.51 4.29
N VAL A 550 -27.28 -6.46 4.42
CA VAL A 550 -26.93 -5.26 5.17
C VAL A 550 -27.07 -5.50 6.67
N VAL A 551 -26.10 -5.01 7.44
CA VAL A 551 -26.11 -5.10 8.90
C VAL A 551 -25.97 -3.74 9.58
N ASP A 552 -26.49 -3.63 10.80
CA ASP A 552 -26.27 -2.47 11.67
C ASP A 552 -24.86 -2.49 12.30
N SER A 553 -24.54 -1.48 13.12
CA SER A 553 -23.25 -1.37 13.83
C SER A 553 -22.99 -2.54 14.80
N GLY A 554 -24.05 -3.16 15.34
CA GLY A 554 -24.00 -4.37 16.18
C GLY A 554 -23.89 -5.68 15.38
N GLY A 555 -23.93 -5.60 14.05
CA GLY A 555 -23.92 -6.74 13.15
C GLY A 555 -25.23 -7.53 13.16
N ARG A 556 -26.37 -6.87 13.39
CA ARG A 556 -27.72 -7.45 13.23
C ARG A 556 -28.20 -7.18 11.81
N ILE A 557 -28.85 -8.17 11.19
CA ILE A 557 -29.37 -8.06 9.83
C ILE A 557 -30.50 -7.04 9.77
N ILE A 558 -30.43 -6.13 8.80
CA ILE A 558 -31.47 -5.14 8.54
C ILE A 558 -32.50 -5.75 7.59
N GLN A 559 -33.78 -5.68 7.97
CA GLN A 559 -34.89 -6.11 7.12
C GLN A 559 -35.22 -5.05 6.07
N SER A 560 -35.71 -5.49 4.92
CA SER A 560 -36.11 -4.59 3.83
C SER A 560 -37.24 -3.67 4.26
N ARG A 561 -37.13 -2.38 3.87
CA ARG A 561 -38.15 -1.35 4.12
C ARG A 561 -39.49 -1.67 3.45
N PHE A 562 -39.46 -2.38 2.32
CA PHE A 562 -40.64 -2.72 1.52
C PHE A 562 -41.25 -4.07 1.91
N ASN A 563 -40.45 -4.98 2.47
CA ASN A 563 -40.94 -6.27 2.95
C ASN A 563 -40.14 -6.72 4.18
N LYS A 564 -40.75 -6.56 5.37
CA LYS A 564 -40.13 -6.90 6.66
C LYS A 564 -39.74 -8.38 6.81
N THR A 565 -40.22 -9.27 5.95
CA THR A 565 -39.83 -10.70 5.96
C THR A 565 -38.57 -11.00 5.14
N LYS A 566 -38.11 -10.05 4.32
CA LYS A 566 -36.90 -10.20 3.50
C LYS A 566 -35.76 -9.36 4.05
N GLU A 567 -34.54 -9.89 3.95
CA GLU A 567 -33.33 -9.17 4.32
C GLU A 567 -33.05 -8.05 3.31
N GLN A 568 -32.57 -6.90 3.80
CA GLN A 568 -32.08 -5.84 2.94
C GLN A 568 -30.73 -6.28 2.36
N THR A 569 -30.59 -6.21 1.05
CA THR A 569 -29.31 -6.47 0.36
C THR A 569 -28.86 -5.25 -0.43
N ARG A 570 -27.56 -5.18 -0.72
CA ARG A 570 -26.96 -4.20 -1.63
C ARG A 570 -26.07 -4.89 -2.68
N PRO A 571 -25.88 -4.29 -3.87
CA PRO A 571 -24.96 -4.81 -4.88
C PRO A 571 -23.50 -4.64 -4.45
N GLY A 572 -22.59 -5.38 -5.11
CA GLY A 572 -21.16 -5.40 -4.78
C GLY A 572 -20.47 -4.04 -4.83
N MET A 573 -20.76 -3.20 -5.83
CA MET A 573 -20.15 -1.87 -5.97
C MET A 573 -20.41 -0.96 -4.75
N GLU A 574 -21.53 -1.15 -4.04
CA GLU A 574 -21.91 -0.37 -2.85
C GLU A 574 -21.51 -1.05 -1.53
N SER A 575 -20.93 -2.25 -1.61
CA SER A 575 -20.58 -3.05 -0.43
C SER A 575 -19.32 -2.54 0.27
N VAL A 576 -19.27 -2.72 1.58
CA VAL A 576 -18.07 -2.44 2.36
C VAL A 576 -16.96 -3.43 2.01
N ALA A 577 -17.32 -4.69 1.74
CA ALA A 577 -16.39 -5.71 1.27
C ALA A 577 -15.61 -5.29 0.00
N HIS A 578 -16.28 -4.67 -0.98
CA HIS A 578 -15.60 -4.16 -2.17
C HIS A 578 -14.58 -3.07 -1.82
N GLN A 579 -14.93 -2.12 -0.93
CA GLN A 579 -13.99 -1.09 -0.47
C GLN A 579 -12.75 -1.69 0.20
N VAL A 580 -12.94 -2.70 1.07
CA VAL A 580 -11.84 -3.39 1.76
C VAL A 580 -10.96 -4.14 0.77
N LEU A 581 -11.55 -4.87 -0.17
CA LEU A 581 -10.80 -5.60 -1.19
C LEU A 581 -9.98 -4.66 -2.06
N ASN A 582 -10.59 -3.60 -2.59
CA ASN A 582 -9.89 -2.61 -3.41
C ASN A 582 -8.70 -2.02 -2.65
N ARG A 583 -8.91 -1.62 -1.40
CA ARG A 583 -7.86 -1.01 -0.59
C ARG A 583 -6.76 -2.00 -0.22
N PHE A 584 -7.10 -3.27 -0.05
CA PHE A 584 -6.13 -4.34 0.14
C PHE A 584 -5.28 -4.55 -1.12
N LEU A 585 -5.90 -4.61 -2.30
CA LEU A 585 -5.19 -4.76 -3.58
C LEU A 585 -4.31 -3.54 -3.87
N ASP A 586 -4.82 -2.33 -3.67
CA ASP A 586 -4.05 -1.08 -3.79
C ASP A 586 -2.73 -1.17 -3.00
N MET A 587 -2.82 -1.59 -1.73
CA MET A 587 -1.67 -1.67 -0.85
C MET A 587 -0.75 -2.86 -1.13
N GLN A 588 -1.29 -4.08 -1.22
CA GLN A 588 -0.51 -5.31 -1.27
C GLN A 588 -0.11 -5.69 -2.69
N LEU A 589 -1.03 -5.59 -3.64
CA LEU A 589 -0.77 -5.94 -5.04
C LEU A 589 -0.05 -4.79 -5.75
N TYR A 590 -0.61 -3.59 -5.65
CA TYR A 590 -0.14 -2.44 -6.42
C TYR A 590 0.90 -1.61 -5.67
N GLY A 591 1.05 -1.71 -4.35
CA GLY A 591 2.06 -0.95 -3.58
C GLY A 591 1.66 0.49 -3.21
N GLN A 592 0.40 0.87 -3.41
CA GLN A 592 -0.20 2.14 -2.99
C GLN A 592 -0.53 2.12 -1.48
N LYS A 593 0.50 2.24 -0.64
CA LYS A 593 0.38 2.04 0.83
C LYS A 593 -0.36 3.14 1.59
N GLU A 594 -0.40 4.36 1.07
CA GLU A 594 -1.03 5.52 1.73
C GLU A 594 -2.19 6.07 0.91
N LEU A 595 -3.17 6.69 1.57
CA LEU A 595 -4.22 7.48 0.91
C LEU A 595 -3.66 8.85 0.53
N ASP A 596 -3.95 9.32 -0.67
CA ASP A 596 -3.62 10.70 -1.06
C ASP A 596 -4.53 11.69 -0.31
N LEU A 597 -3.93 12.57 0.50
CA LEU A 597 -4.60 13.61 1.27
C LEU A 597 -4.46 14.99 0.62
N GLY A 598 -3.94 15.04 -0.60
CA GLY A 598 -3.77 16.26 -1.39
C GLY A 598 -2.75 17.24 -0.82
N PHE A 599 -2.80 18.46 -1.34
CA PHE A 599 -1.88 19.54 -1.00
C PHE A 599 -2.60 20.63 -0.21
N THR A 600 -1.89 21.22 0.75
CA THR A 600 -2.33 22.44 1.44
C THR A 600 -1.34 23.56 1.15
N ASN A 601 -1.84 24.77 0.88
CA ASN A 601 -1.01 25.95 0.77
C ASN A 601 -0.63 26.46 2.17
N ILE A 602 0.67 26.43 2.49
CA ILE A 602 1.21 26.99 3.73
C ILE A 602 2.20 28.07 3.32
N MET A 603 1.93 29.33 3.70
CA MET A 603 2.80 30.48 3.42
C MET A 603 3.18 30.61 1.93
N GLY A 604 2.23 30.39 1.02
CA GLY A 604 2.44 30.48 -0.43
C GLY A 604 3.12 29.26 -1.08
N ALA A 605 3.54 28.26 -0.29
CA ALA A 605 4.08 27.01 -0.80
C ALA A 605 3.02 25.88 -0.78
N LYS A 606 2.85 25.18 -1.91
CA LYS A 606 2.07 23.93 -1.98
C LYS A 606 2.82 22.82 -1.24
N VAL A 607 2.27 22.33 -0.14
CA VAL A 607 2.87 21.27 0.68
C VAL A 607 1.97 20.04 0.66
N ASP A 608 2.57 18.87 0.41
CA ASP A 608 1.90 17.57 0.46
C ASP A 608 1.55 17.20 1.92
N ASN A 609 0.25 17.00 2.19
CA ASN A 609 -0.27 16.65 3.51
C ASN A 609 0.25 15.30 4.01
N ASN A 610 0.43 14.31 3.13
CA ASN A 610 0.98 13.00 3.47
C ASN A 610 2.42 13.12 3.97
N SER A 611 3.23 13.91 3.27
CA SER A 611 4.64 14.12 3.63
C SER A 611 4.77 14.74 5.03
N VAL A 612 3.96 15.75 5.36
CA VAL A 612 3.94 16.40 6.69
C VAL A 612 3.52 15.41 7.77
N LEU A 613 2.42 14.69 7.57
CA LEU A 613 1.93 13.72 8.55
C LEU A 613 2.91 12.55 8.74
N ARG A 614 3.59 12.12 7.68
CA ARG A 614 4.63 11.07 7.76
C ARG A 614 5.81 11.53 8.61
N GLN A 615 6.24 12.78 8.47
CA GLN A 615 7.29 13.36 9.31
C GLN A 615 6.85 13.46 10.76
N LEU A 616 5.62 13.93 11.01
CA LEU A 616 5.03 13.95 12.35
C LEU A 616 4.96 12.54 12.96
N ASN A 617 4.54 11.53 12.20
CA ASN A 617 4.47 10.13 12.63
C ASN A 617 5.84 9.53 12.96
N ARG A 618 6.88 9.91 12.19
CA ARG A 618 8.28 9.53 12.45
C ARG A 618 8.81 10.20 13.70
N ALA A 619 8.67 11.53 13.82
CA ALA A 619 9.10 12.29 14.98
C ALA A 619 8.41 11.80 16.26
N THR A 620 7.08 11.62 16.19
CA THR A 620 6.28 11.09 17.31
C THR A 620 6.73 9.68 17.68
N GLY A 621 6.95 8.80 16.70
CA GLY A 621 7.52 7.48 16.92
C GLY A 621 8.85 7.53 17.67
N LEU A 622 9.75 8.40 17.22
CA LEU A 622 11.09 8.55 17.79
C LEU A 622 11.05 9.06 19.24
N VAL A 623 10.26 10.09 19.52
CA VAL A 623 10.15 10.68 20.87
C VAL A 623 9.41 9.78 21.86
N GLN A 624 8.53 8.90 21.37
CA GLN A 624 7.73 8.04 22.24
C GLN A 624 8.31 6.65 22.45
N LEU A 625 8.92 6.05 21.41
CA LEU A 625 9.45 4.69 21.50
C LEU A 625 10.98 4.67 21.56
N GLY A 626 11.65 5.72 21.08
CA GLY A 626 13.10 5.83 21.12
C GLY A 626 13.63 5.86 22.55
N GLY A 627 14.43 4.85 22.90
CA GLY A 627 15.01 4.64 24.21
C GLY A 627 14.00 4.36 25.33
N ASN A 628 12.71 4.17 25.01
CA ASN A 628 11.66 4.13 26.03
C ASN A 628 11.61 2.80 26.77
N VAL A 629 12.23 2.79 27.95
CA VAL A 629 12.31 1.62 28.83
C VAL A 629 10.93 1.26 29.39
N LEU A 630 10.17 2.22 29.94
CA LEU A 630 8.85 1.98 30.52
C LEU A 630 7.86 1.40 29.49
N ALA A 631 7.84 1.96 28.28
CA ALA A 631 7.00 1.43 27.21
C ALA A 631 7.43 0.01 26.80
N GLY A 632 8.73 -0.25 26.73
CA GLY A 632 9.28 -1.57 26.42
C GLY A 632 8.96 -2.62 27.48
N ILE A 633 9.08 -2.30 28.77
CA ILE A 633 8.74 -3.20 29.88
C ILE A 633 7.25 -3.53 29.86
N ALA A 634 6.39 -2.51 29.75
CA ALA A 634 4.95 -2.73 29.69
C ALA A 634 4.54 -3.59 28.49
N ASN A 635 5.16 -3.37 27.33
CA ASN A 635 4.92 -4.18 26.14
C ASN A 635 5.31 -5.65 26.38
N ILE A 636 6.48 -5.89 26.99
CA ILE A 636 6.91 -7.24 27.40
C ILE A 636 5.93 -7.84 28.41
N GLY A 637 5.49 -7.07 29.42
CA GLY A 637 4.55 -7.53 30.44
C GLY A 637 3.22 -7.98 29.85
N ASN A 638 2.61 -7.14 29.00
CA ASN A 638 1.37 -7.48 28.30
C ASN A 638 1.57 -8.65 27.31
N GLY A 639 2.70 -8.68 26.58
CA GLY A 639 3.05 -9.78 25.68
C GLY A 639 3.20 -11.13 26.40
N GLU A 640 3.91 -11.16 27.54
CA GLU A 640 4.05 -12.37 28.35
C GLU A 640 2.74 -12.79 28.99
N TYR A 641 1.92 -11.85 29.47
CA TYR A 641 0.56 -12.16 29.93
C TYR A 641 -0.23 -12.90 28.84
N ASN A 642 -0.23 -12.39 27.61
CA ASN A 642 -0.94 -13.01 26.49
C ASN A 642 -0.37 -14.40 26.15
N ASN A 643 0.95 -14.56 26.16
CA ASN A 643 1.62 -15.83 25.90
C ASN A 643 1.31 -16.89 26.97
N VAL A 644 1.34 -16.51 28.25
CA VAL A 644 1.05 -17.39 29.38
C VAL A 644 -0.42 -17.81 29.34
N MET A 645 -1.34 -16.85 29.18
CA MET A 645 -2.77 -17.16 29.05
C MET A 645 -3.04 -18.12 27.89
N GLU A 646 -2.40 -17.90 26.73
CA GLU A 646 -2.53 -18.80 25.59
C GLU A 646 -1.98 -20.20 25.88
N SER A 647 -0.81 -20.29 26.52
CA SER A 647 -0.19 -21.55 26.92
C SER A 647 -1.04 -22.36 27.92
N MET A 648 -1.80 -21.67 28.78
CA MET A 648 -2.71 -22.28 29.74
C MET A 648 -4.06 -22.65 29.11
N GLY A 649 -4.51 -21.89 28.10
CA GLY A 649 -5.63 -22.29 27.23
C GLY A 649 -5.35 -23.62 26.54
N GLY A 650 -4.12 -23.80 26.07
CA GLY A 650 -3.59 -25.08 25.58
C GLY A 650 -4.10 -25.48 24.20
N GLU A 651 -4.57 -24.51 23.39
CA GLU A 651 -5.10 -24.73 22.05
C GLU A 651 -3.97 -24.85 21.01
N TYR A 652 -3.08 -23.85 20.94
CA TYR A 652 -1.99 -23.82 19.95
C TYR A 652 -0.67 -24.35 20.53
N TYR A 653 -0.44 -24.15 21.82
CA TYR A 653 0.71 -24.67 22.55
C TYR A 653 0.37 -24.72 24.05
N LYS A 654 1.04 -25.60 24.79
CA LYS A 654 0.83 -25.75 26.25
C LYS A 654 1.94 -25.05 27.03
N VAL A 655 1.73 -24.87 28.34
CA VAL A 655 2.73 -24.33 29.28
C VAL A 655 4.10 -25.03 29.15
N ARG A 656 4.10 -26.36 29.03
CA ARG A 656 5.33 -27.15 28.85
C ARG A 656 6.07 -26.78 27.56
N ASP A 657 5.34 -26.61 26.47
CA ASP A 657 5.90 -26.32 25.15
C ASP A 657 6.49 -24.89 25.15
N TYR A 658 5.78 -23.93 25.76
CA TYR A 658 6.29 -22.56 25.95
C TYR A 658 7.53 -22.49 26.86
N SER A 659 7.58 -23.30 27.92
CA SER A 659 8.74 -23.40 28.81
C SER A 659 9.96 -23.95 28.07
N LYS A 660 9.80 -25.02 27.28
CA LYS A 660 10.86 -25.55 26.43
C LYS A 660 11.35 -24.55 25.38
N ALA A 661 10.43 -23.89 24.68
CA ALA A 661 10.74 -22.86 23.71
C ALA A 661 11.50 -21.68 24.35
N SER A 662 11.09 -21.26 25.55
CA SER A 662 11.80 -20.24 26.34
C SER A 662 13.21 -20.68 26.74
N GLY A 663 13.37 -21.95 27.14
CA GLY A 663 14.68 -22.54 27.43
C GLY A 663 15.59 -22.59 26.20
N PHE A 664 15.04 -22.98 25.05
CA PHE A 664 15.75 -23.01 23.76
C PHE A 664 16.19 -21.60 23.33
N TYR A 665 15.31 -20.61 23.46
CA TYR A 665 15.62 -19.20 23.20
C TYR A 665 16.75 -18.70 24.13
N LYS A 666 16.64 -18.95 25.44
CA LYS A 666 17.63 -18.53 26.44
C LYS A 666 19.02 -19.11 26.16
N LYS A 667 19.10 -20.41 25.82
CA LYS A 667 20.37 -21.07 25.43
C LYS A 667 21.02 -20.41 24.20
N ASN A 668 20.22 -19.82 23.31
CA ASN A 668 20.67 -19.17 22.09
C ASN A 668 20.85 -17.65 22.20
N LEU A 669 20.58 -17.05 23.37
CA LEU A 669 20.57 -15.59 23.54
C LEU A 669 21.88 -14.93 23.10
N GLY A 670 23.04 -15.52 23.43
CA GLY A 670 24.34 -15.00 23.01
C GLY A 670 24.52 -15.00 21.48
N GLY A 671 23.97 -16.00 20.78
CA GLY A 671 23.96 -16.04 19.32
C GLY A 671 22.97 -15.05 18.70
N ILE A 672 21.80 -14.90 19.30
CA ILE A 672 20.80 -13.90 18.87
C ILE A 672 21.39 -12.48 18.95
N LEU A 673 22.09 -12.14 20.05
CA LEU A 673 22.76 -10.86 20.20
C LEU A 673 23.90 -10.66 19.19
N LYS A 674 24.60 -11.74 18.81
CA LYS A 674 25.64 -11.69 17.77
C LYS A 674 25.07 -11.44 16.38
N ASP A 675 23.85 -11.86 16.09
CA ASP A 675 23.19 -11.63 14.80
C ASP A 675 22.69 -10.18 14.62
N ILE A 676 22.62 -9.38 15.69
CA ILE A 676 22.18 -7.98 15.59
C ILE A 676 23.12 -7.20 14.68
N GLY A 677 22.56 -6.57 13.64
CA GLY A 677 23.32 -5.84 12.62
C GLY A 677 24.06 -6.73 11.62
N ALA A 678 23.90 -8.05 11.66
CA ALA A 678 24.36 -8.95 10.59
C ALA A 678 23.49 -8.79 9.34
N ARG A 679 24.05 -9.07 8.16
CA ARG A 679 23.30 -9.03 6.88
C ARG A 679 22.37 -10.22 6.73
N THR A 680 22.79 -11.38 7.22
CA THR A 680 22.01 -12.61 7.32
C THR A 680 22.20 -13.23 8.71
N PRO A 681 21.15 -13.78 9.33
CA PRO A 681 21.28 -14.43 10.64
C PRO A 681 22.07 -15.74 10.54
N ASN A 682 22.82 -16.07 11.59
CA ASN A 682 23.53 -17.35 11.71
C ASN A 682 22.99 -18.21 12.87
N ASN A 683 22.34 -17.60 13.86
CA ASN A 683 21.78 -18.33 14.99
C ASN A 683 20.50 -19.09 14.59
N ILE A 684 20.37 -20.32 15.09
CA ILE A 684 19.23 -21.21 14.77
C ILE A 684 17.87 -20.59 15.09
N VAL A 685 17.74 -19.79 16.17
CA VAL A 685 16.48 -19.12 16.52
C VAL A 685 16.08 -18.12 15.44
N ASN A 686 17.03 -17.32 14.97
CA ASN A 686 16.78 -16.32 13.94
C ASN A 686 16.55 -16.96 12.56
N LEU A 687 17.27 -18.04 12.26
CA LEU A 687 17.04 -18.85 11.06
C LEU A 687 15.63 -19.47 11.05
N LEU A 688 15.16 -19.98 12.19
CA LEU A 688 13.79 -20.48 12.34
C LEU A 688 12.76 -19.36 12.22
N SER A 689 13.03 -18.20 12.84
CA SER A 689 12.17 -17.02 12.73
C SER A 689 12.01 -16.56 11.28
N GLU A 690 13.10 -16.54 10.51
CA GLU A 690 13.12 -16.19 9.09
C GLU A 690 12.42 -17.26 8.21
N HIS A 691 12.70 -18.54 8.47
CA HIS A 691 12.11 -19.66 7.76
C HIS A 691 10.58 -19.69 7.94
N TYR A 692 10.10 -19.57 9.18
CA TYR A 692 8.67 -19.61 9.51
C TYR A 692 7.98 -18.24 9.57
N ASN A 693 8.66 -17.15 9.22
CA ASN A 693 8.11 -15.78 9.27
C ASN A 693 7.52 -15.38 10.63
N ILE A 694 8.12 -15.81 11.74
CA ILE A 694 7.47 -15.70 13.05
C ILE A 694 7.10 -14.25 13.38
N LEU A 695 8.00 -13.30 13.11
CA LEU A 695 7.76 -11.88 13.38
C LEU A 695 6.89 -11.16 12.35
N GLN A 696 6.54 -11.82 11.24
CA GLN A 696 5.82 -11.23 10.10
C GLN A 696 6.41 -9.89 9.62
N SER A 697 7.71 -9.66 9.83
CA SER A 697 8.37 -8.37 9.65
C SER A 697 9.33 -8.34 8.47
N PHE A 698 9.17 -9.27 7.53
CA PHE A 698 9.97 -9.32 6.31
C PHE A 698 9.74 -8.05 5.48
N ASN A 699 10.58 -7.04 5.69
CA ASN A 699 10.60 -5.82 4.90
C ASN A 699 11.60 -6.00 3.77
N GLN A 700 11.10 -5.94 2.54
CA GLN A 700 11.91 -5.88 1.32
C GLN A 700 12.73 -4.57 1.23
N GLU A 701 12.39 -3.54 2.02
CA GLU A 701 13.28 -2.41 2.30
C GLU A 701 14.45 -2.88 3.19
N ILE A 702 15.30 -3.73 2.62
CA ILE A 702 16.53 -4.19 3.24
C ILE A 702 17.42 -2.95 3.36
N LYS A 703 17.50 -2.34 4.54
CA LYS A 703 18.43 -1.23 4.81
C LYS A 703 19.84 -1.78 5.00
N THR A 704 20.39 -2.37 3.93
CA THR A 704 21.77 -2.89 3.84
C THR A 704 22.79 -1.89 3.36
N THR A 705 22.37 -0.65 3.05
CA THR A 705 23.25 0.44 2.59
C THR A 705 24.42 0.75 3.52
N GLU A 706 24.37 0.32 4.78
CA GLU A 706 25.42 0.63 5.76
C GLU A 706 26.54 -0.43 5.78
N ARG A 707 27.76 0.07 5.54
CA ARG A 707 28.97 -0.70 5.19
C ARG A 707 29.43 -1.68 6.28
N THR A 708 29.44 -1.25 7.54
CA THR A 708 29.92 -2.07 8.66
C THR A 708 28.79 -2.48 9.58
N LYS A 709 28.99 -3.58 10.31
CA LYS A 709 28.05 -4.03 11.36
C LYS A 709 27.77 -2.90 12.36
N PHE A 710 28.81 -2.14 12.74
CA PHE A 710 28.67 -0.97 13.62
C PHE A 710 27.77 0.12 13.00
N LYS A 711 27.98 0.50 11.74
CA LYS A 711 27.13 1.49 11.05
C LYS A 711 25.69 1.00 10.90
N ARG A 712 25.47 -0.29 10.64
CA ARG A 712 24.13 -0.91 10.63
C ARG A 712 23.45 -0.85 11.99
N MET A 713 24.22 -0.98 13.08
CA MET A 713 23.72 -0.88 14.45
C MET A 713 23.48 0.56 14.91
N PHE A 714 24.16 1.57 14.37
CA PHE A 714 24.04 2.97 14.81
C PHE A 714 22.91 3.76 14.13
N ASN A 715 22.10 3.10 13.31
CA ASN A 715 20.96 3.74 12.64
C ASN A 715 19.85 4.10 13.64
N LEU A 716 18.83 4.86 13.17
CA LEU A 716 17.67 5.21 14.00
C LEU A 716 16.95 4.01 14.64
N SER A 717 17.15 2.77 14.15
CA SER A 717 16.57 1.57 14.74
C SER A 717 17.22 1.17 16.08
N ALA A 718 18.45 1.62 16.35
CA ALA A 718 19.12 1.44 17.64
C ALA A 718 18.31 2.05 18.79
N LEU A 719 17.67 3.19 18.54
CA LEU A 719 16.82 3.85 19.52
C LEU A 719 15.57 3.00 19.83
N PHE A 720 15.12 2.14 18.92
CA PHE A 720 13.98 1.24 19.16
C PHE A 720 14.41 -0.14 19.69
N PHE A 721 15.69 -0.32 20.08
CA PHE A 721 16.26 -1.61 20.46
C PHE A 721 15.46 -2.34 21.54
N ILE A 722 15.05 -1.66 22.62
CA ILE A 722 14.31 -2.29 23.73
C ILE A 722 12.97 -2.86 23.24
N ASN A 723 12.22 -2.07 22.46
CA ASN A 723 10.95 -2.50 21.89
C ASN A 723 11.17 -3.68 20.92
N ASN A 724 12.13 -3.56 19.99
CA ASN A 724 12.42 -4.61 19.02
C ASN A 724 12.91 -5.91 19.68
N ALA A 725 13.75 -5.81 20.71
CA ALA A 725 14.24 -6.97 21.47
C ALA A 725 13.13 -7.63 22.29
N GLY A 726 12.23 -6.82 22.88
CA GLY A 726 11.04 -7.31 23.57
C GLY A 726 10.11 -8.07 22.63
N GLU A 727 9.78 -7.49 21.46
CA GLU A 727 8.97 -8.13 20.42
C GLU A 727 9.60 -9.43 19.93
N HIS A 728 10.90 -9.40 19.64
CA HIS A 728 11.66 -10.58 19.26
C HIS A 728 11.54 -11.67 20.33
N MET A 729 11.76 -11.32 21.60
CA MET A 729 11.70 -12.26 22.71
C MET A 729 10.31 -12.87 22.88
N MET A 730 9.24 -12.07 22.93
CA MET A 730 7.90 -12.57 23.22
C MET A 730 7.31 -13.37 22.04
N GLN A 731 7.43 -12.84 20.82
CA GLN A 731 6.82 -13.45 19.64
C GLN A 731 7.58 -14.67 19.16
N VAL A 732 8.92 -14.63 19.14
CA VAL A 732 9.72 -15.77 18.70
C VAL A 732 9.55 -16.95 19.65
N ARG A 733 9.49 -16.72 20.97
CA ARG A 733 9.21 -17.80 21.93
C ARG A 733 7.84 -18.43 21.73
N ALA A 734 6.81 -17.64 21.45
CA ALA A 734 5.48 -18.17 21.15
C ALA A 734 5.45 -18.95 19.82
N GLY A 735 6.09 -18.43 18.75
CA GLY A 735 6.24 -19.16 17.50
C GLY A 735 7.01 -20.47 17.65
N LEU A 736 8.13 -20.47 18.39
CA LEU A 736 8.88 -21.67 18.73
C LEU A 736 8.04 -22.66 19.56
N ALA A 737 7.17 -22.18 20.44
CA ALA A 737 6.25 -23.04 21.20
C ALA A 737 5.20 -23.72 20.31
N ILE A 738 4.76 -23.04 19.25
CA ILE A 738 3.88 -23.62 18.22
C ILE A 738 4.63 -24.69 17.40
N LEU A 739 5.93 -24.49 17.13
CA LEU A 739 6.76 -25.51 16.48
C LEU A 739 7.01 -26.70 17.42
N GLU A 740 7.20 -26.45 18.72
CA GLU A 740 7.35 -27.49 19.75
C GLU A 740 6.06 -28.30 19.95
N SER A 741 4.89 -27.66 19.83
CA SER A 741 3.60 -28.34 19.93
C SER A 741 3.25 -29.16 18.68
N THR A 742 3.83 -28.80 17.53
CA THR A 742 3.61 -29.48 16.26
C THR A 742 4.44 -30.75 16.18
N LYS A 743 3.79 -31.90 15.98
CA LYS A 743 4.44 -33.21 15.94
C LYS A 743 4.95 -33.56 14.54
N ALA A 744 6.17 -34.07 14.49
CA ALA A 744 6.80 -34.60 13.30
C ALA A 744 6.71 -36.14 13.29
N PHE A 745 6.48 -36.71 12.11
CA PHE A 745 6.33 -38.15 11.89
C PHE A 745 7.22 -38.60 10.72
N ASN A 746 7.58 -39.88 10.69
CA ASN A 746 8.14 -40.49 9.48
C ASN A 746 7.02 -40.92 8.51
N LYS A 747 7.40 -41.50 7.36
CA LYS A 747 6.45 -42.01 6.35
C LYS A 747 5.51 -43.09 6.89
N ASP A 748 5.95 -43.85 7.89
CA ASP A 748 5.20 -44.95 8.50
C ASP A 748 4.28 -44.48 9.64
N GLY A 749 4.25 -43.16 9.93
CA GLY A 749 3.42 -42.57 10.98
C GLY A 749 4.00 -42.67 12.40
N VAL A 750 5.28 -43.05 12.54
CA VAL A 750 6.01 -43.07 13.83
C VAL A 750 6.39 -41.64 14.22
N GLU A 751 6.08 -41.23 15.45
CA GLU A 751 6.42 -39.91 15.99
C GLU A 751 7.93 -39.74 16.15
N LEU A 752 8.51 -38.72 15.51
CA LEU A 752 9.94 -38.37 15.55
C LEU A 752 10.26 -37.31 16.61
N GLY A 753 9.24 -36.74 17.25
CA GLY A 753 9.36 -35.64 18.22
C GLY A 753 8.59 -34.39 17.76
N SER A 754 9.00 -33.23 18.28
CA SER A 754 8.45 -31.96 17.82
C SER A 754 9.09 -31.49 16.53
N LEU A 755 8.40 -30.66 15.77
CA LEU A 755 8.93 -30.03 14.56
C LEU A 755 10.10 -29.10 14.89
N LEU A 756 10.10 -28.47 16.08
CA LEU A 756 11.23 -27.67 16.57
C LEU A 756 12.50 -28.53 16.69
N ASP A 757 12.39 -29.70 17.32
CA ASP A 757 13.53 -30.60 17.57
C ASP A 757 14.13 -31.18 16.27
N GLN A 758 13.37 -31.20 15.17
CA GLN A 758 13.85 -31.69 13.88
C GLN A 758 14.75 -30.70 13.12
N HIS A 759 14.77 -29.43 13.51
CA HIS A 759 15.59 -28.43 12.82
C HIS A 759 16.97 -28.32 13.46
N SER A 760 18.00 -28.21 12.63
CA SER A 760 19.38 -27.95 13.08
C SER A 760 20.04 -26.87 12.22
N SER A 761 21.16 -26.31 12.68
CA SER A 761 21.96 -25.39 11.88
C SER A 761 23.32 -26.01 11.56
N VAL A 762 23.72 -25.93 10.29
CA VAL A 762 25.02 -26.40 9.78
C VAL A 762 25.68 -25.24 9.03
N LYS A 763 26.83 -24.76 9.52
CA LYS A 763 27.57 -23.62 8.94
C LYS A 763 26.70 -22.36 8.71
N GLY A 764 25.83 -22.03 9.67
CA GLY A 764 24.94 -20.86 9.55
C GLY A 764 23.75 -21.04 8.60
N LYS A 765 23.53 -22.24 8.05
CA LYS A 765 22.35 -22.58 7.24
C LYS A 765 21.41 -23.48 8.04
N LEU A 766 20.11 -23.22 7.93
CA LEU A 766 19.09 -24.10 8.51
C LEU A 766 19.06 -25.41 7.71
N ASN A 767 19.20 -26.53 8.41
CA ASN A 767 18.99 -27.85 7.86
C ASN A 767 17.54 -28.27 8.13
N VAL A 768 16.77 -28.43 7.05
CA VAL A 768 15.37 -28.87 7.09
C VAL A 768 15.35 -30.32 6.61
N PRO A 769 15.02 -31.30 7.47
CA PRO A 769 15.03 -32.70 7.05
C PRO A 769 13.96 -32.99 6.00
N GLN A 770 14.30 -33.78 4.98
CA GLN A 770 13.44 -34.00 3.80
C GLN A 770 12.37 -35.09 3.99
N ASP A 771 12.48 -35.94 5.02
CA ASP A 771 11.60 -37.10 5.26
C ASP A 771 10.75 -36.93 6.53
N ILE A 772 10.22 -35.72 6.71
CA ILE A 772 9.29 -35.41 7.80
C ILE A 772 7.86 -35.29 7.26
N TYR A 773 6.92 -35.80 8.04
CA TYR A 773 5.48 -35.69 7.81
C TYR A 773 4.83 -34.98 8.99
N VAL A 774 3.78 -34.21 8.70
CA VAL A 774 2.92 -33.56 9.70
C VAL A 774 1.48 -34.03 9.51
N LYS A 775 0.68 -33.95 10.57
CA LYS A 775 -0.76 -34.25 10.46
C LYS A 775 -1.50 -33.06 9.89
N ASP A 776 -2.29 -33.30 8.85
CA ASP A 776 -3.22 -32.34 8.30
C ASP A 776 -4.54 -32.32 9.12
N LYS A 777 -5.43 -31.36 8.83
CA LYS A 777 -6.71 -31.14 9.53
C LYS A 777 -7.64 -32.35 9.47
N ASP A 778 -7.58 -33.13 8.39
CA ASP A 778 -8.34 -34.38 8.22
C ASP A 778 -7.69 -35.58 8.92
N GLY A 779 -6.54 -35.37 9.58
CA GLY A 779 -5.76 -36.39 10.28
C GLY A 779 -4.77 -37.15 9.40
N SER A 780 -4.71 -36.85 8.09
CA SER A 780 -3.78 -37.50 7.16
C SER A 780 -2.32 -37.07 7.40
N PHE A 781 -1.37 -37.96 7.13
CA PHE A 781 0.05 -37.64 7.18
C PHE A 781 0.48 -37.04 5.84
N VAL A 782 0.81 -35.76 5.85
CA VAL A 782 1.28 -35.02 4.67
C VAL A 782 2.76 -34.71 4.80
N LYS A 783 3.50 -34.83 3.69
CA LYS A 783 4.93 -34.50 3.67
C LYS A 783 5.10 -33.03 4.07
N PHE A 784 6.09 -32.74 4.91
CA PHE A 784 6.48 -31.38 5.26
C PHE A 784 7.18 -30.75 4.05
N ASP A 785 6.40 -30.05 3.23
CA ASP A 785 6.84 -29.29 2.06
C ASP A 785 6.69 -27.78 2.29
N GLU A 786 6.98 -26.98 1.27
CA GLU A 786 6.82 -25.52 1.35
C GLU A 786 5.36 -25.09 1.61
N ASN A 787 4.37 -25.87 1.18
CA ASN A 787 2.96 -25.57 1.44
C ASN A 787 2.62 -25.77 2.92
N GLN A 788 3.11 -26.85 3.53
CA GLN A 788 2.95 -27.06 4.97
C GLN A 788 3.73 -26.03 5.79
N GLN A 789 4.93 -25.65 5.34
CA GLN A 789 5.68 -24.54 5.93
C GLN A 789 4.85 -23.25 5.90
N ASN A 790 4.25 -22.89 4.76
CA ASN A 790 3.38 -21.72 4.61
C ASN A 790 2.19 -21.76 5.57
N ARG A 791 1.49 -22.89 5.66
CA ARG A 791 0.35 -23.05 6.57
C ARG A 791 0.74 -22.87 8.03
N ILE A 792 1.89 -23.41 8.43
CA ILE A 792 2.42 -23.21 9.79
C ILE A 792 2.81 -21.74 10.01
N SER A 793 3.43 -21.09 9.04
CA SER A 793 3.73 -19.65 9.07
C SER A 793 2.47 -18.79 9.22
N ASP A 794 1.42 -19.07 8.44
CA ASP A 794 0.14 -18.37 8.50
C ASP A 794 -0.54 -18.58 9.87
N ARG A 795 -0.51 -19.81 10.39
CA ARG A 795 -1.04 -20.12 11.73
C ARG A 795 -0.29 -19.38 12.82
N ILE A 796 1.04 -19.41 12.80
CA ILE A 796 1.89 -18.65 13.75
C ILE A 796 1.52 -17.16 13.68
N GLY A 797 1.51 -16.61 12.47
CA GLY A 797 1.16 -15.22 12.23
C GLY A 797 -0.21 -14.83 12.77
N ALA A 798 -1.24 -15.62 12.49
CA ALA A 798 -2.60 -15.39 12.97
C ALA A 798 -2.72 -15.45 14.49
N VAL A 799 -2.06 -16.43 15.13
CA VAL A 799 -2.02 -16.52 16.60
C VAL A 799 -1.33 -15.28 17.16
N LEU A 800 -0.14 -14.93 16.67
CA LEU A 800 0.62 -13.79 17.19
C LEU A 800 -0.09 -12.45 16.99
N ARG A 801 -0.78 -12.22 15.86
CA ARG A 801 -1.63 -11.03 15.68
C ARG A 801 -2.70 -10.92 16.76
N LYS A 802 -3.36 -12.04 17.10
CA LYS A 802 -4.37 -12.07 18.18
C LYS A 802 -3.79 -11.88 19.58
N LEU A 803 -2.53 -12.23 19.80
CA LEU A 803 -1.86 -12.09 21.10
C LEU A 803 -1.24 -10.70 21.29
N HIS A 804 -0.57 -10.17 20.27
CA HIS A 804 0.30 -9.00 20.37
C HIS A 804 -0.17 -7.80 19.54
N GLY A 805 -1.17 -7.97 18.68
CA GLY A 805 -1.62 -6.95 17.74
C GLY A 805 -1.04 -7.10 16.35
N ASN A 806 -1.70 -6.46 15.39
CA ASN A 806 -1.29 -6.50 14.00
C ASN A 806 -0.27 -5.40 13.72
N TYR A 807 1.04 -5.67 13.78
CA TYR A 807 2.09 -4.68 13.46
C TYR A 807 2.77 -4.88 12.09
N SER A 808 2.42 -5.96 11.38
CA SER A 808 3.01 -6.28 10.09
C SER A 808 2.52 -5.35 8.97
N GLN A 809 3.38 -5.13 7.96
CA GLN A 809 2.98 -4.51 6.69
C GLN A 809 2.23 -5.50 5.79
N GLN A 810 2.51 -6.81 5.89
CA GLN A 810 1.88 -7.85 5.06
C GLN A 810 0.40 -8.01 5.40
N THR A 811 0.04 -7.72 6.65
CA THR A 811 -1.34 -7.80 7.16
C THR A 811 -1.94 -6.43 7.48
N ALA A 812 -1.40 -5.34 6.91
CA ALA A 812 -1.86 -4.00 7.24
C ALA A 812 -3.38 -3.80 6.97
N ASN A 813 -4.05 -3.10 7.88
CA ASN A 813 -5.47 -2.72 7.77
C ASN A 813 -5.63 -1.35 7.09
N MET A 814 -6.87 -0.92 6.84
CA MET A 814 -7.13 0.35 6.17
C MET A 814 -6.69 1.58 6.97
N MET A 815 -6.77 1.55 8.32
CA MET A 815 -6.35 2.70 9.14
C MET A 815 -4.86 3.01 9.02
N LYS A 816 -4.00 2.01 8.83
CA LYS A 816 -2.56 2.21 8.60
C LYS A 816 -2.26 2.99 7.31
N GLN A 817 -3.22 3.09 6.41
CA GLN A 817 -3.06 3.74 5.11
C GLN A 817 -3.48 5.21 5.13
N ASP A 818 -4.32 5.61 6.08
CA ASP A 818 -4.61 7.02 6.32
C ASP A 818 -3.55 7.59 7.26
N ALA A 819 -2.70 8.50 6.78
CA ALA A 819 -1.62 9.06 7.60
C ALA A 819 -2.12 9.74 8.90
N ARG A 820 -3.38 10.21 8.92
CA ARG A 820 -4.05 10.79 10.10
C ARG A 820 -4.37 9.73 11.14
N LEU A 821 -4.86 8.56 10.70
CA LEU A 821 -5.27 7.45 11.56
C LEU A 821 -4.11 6.53 11.93
N ALA A 822 -3.10 6.44 11.05
CA ALA A 822 -1.88 5.65 11.23
C ALA A 822 -1.17 6.01 12.55
N LEU A 823 -1.22 7.28 12.94
CA LEU A 823 -0.65 7.77 14.19
C LEU A 823 -1.33 7.18 15.42
N VAL A 824 -2.66 7.10 15.40
CA VAL A 824 -3.46 6.56 16.50
C VAL A 824 -3.24 5.07 16.63
N ILE A 825 -3.33 4.35 15.49
CA ILE A 825 -3.30 2.90 15.50
C ILE A 825 -1.90 2.33 15.78
N LYS A 826 -0.83 3.05 15.43
CA LYS A 826 0.57 2.68 15.71
C LYS A 826 0.85 2.28 17.17
N TYR A 827 0.10 2.83 18.14
CA TYR A 827 0.27 2.52 19.57
C TYR A 827 -0.85 1.65 20.16
N ARG A 828 -1.79 1.21 19.32
CA ARG A 828 -3.07 0.59 19.71
C ARG A 828 -3.51 -0.58 18.84
N ASP A 829 -2.68 -1.07 17.91
CA ASP A 829 -2.98 -2.22 17.06
C ASP A 829 -3.41 -3.46 17.88
N TRP A 830 -2.84 -3.66 19.07
CA TRP A 830 -3.21 -4.74 20.00
C TRP A 830 -4.63 -4.63 20.57
N ALA A 831 -5.19 -3.42 20.68
CA ALA A 831 -6.47 -3.20 21.36
C ALA A 831 -7.64 -3.78 20.57
N TYR A 832 -7.61 -3.66 19.24
CA TYR A 832 -8.64 -4.22 18.37
C TYR A 832 -8.61 -5.76 18.40
N GLU A 833 -7.43 -6.34 18.18
CA GLU A 833 -7.24 -7.79 18.19
C GLU A 833 -7.61 -8.40 19.55
N GLY A 834 -7.21 -7.73 20.64
CA GLY A 834 -7.60 -8.10 22.00
C GLY A 834 -9.11 -8.05 22.23
N PHE A 835 -9.81 -7.07 21.65
CA PHE A 835 -11.27 -6.98 21.74
C PHE A 835 -11.95 -8.11 20.95
N ILE A 836 -11.54 -8.36 19.71
CA ILE A 836 -12.11 -9.43 18.87
C ILE A 836 -11.85 -10.81 19.47
N ARG A 837 -10.66 -11.05 20.03
CA ARG A 837 -10.35 -12.30 20.74
C ARG A 837 -11.29 -12.56 21.92
N ARG A 838 -11.76 -11.52 22.61
CA ARG A 838 -12.69 -11.63 23.75
C ARG A 838 -14.16 -11.70 23.32
N TRP A 839 -14.59 -10.77 22.47
CA TRP A 839 -16.00 -10.50 22.17
C TRP A 839 -16.46 -10.89 20.75
N GLY A 840 -15.54 -11.35 19.89
CA GLY A 840 -15.81 -11.69 18.50
C GLY A 840 -16.92 -12.71 18.33
N LYS A 841 -17.77 -12.52 17.31
CA LYS A 841 -18.81 -13.51 16.96
C LYS A 841 -18.15 -14.75 16.37
N LYS A 842 -18.83 -15.90 16.47
CA LYS A 842 -18.38 -17.14 15.81
C LYS A 842 -18.23 -16.90 14.31
N GLN A 843 -17.05 -17.19 13.77
CA GLN A 843 -16.75 -17.11 12.34
C GLN A 843 -15.71 -18.14 11.92
N ASN A 844 -15.75 -18.56 10.65
CA ASN A 844 -14.73 -19.44 10.08
C ASN A 844 -13.47 -18.62 9.80
N TYR A 845 -12.37 -18.95 10.48
CA TYR A 845 -11.11 -18.23 10.38
C TYR A 845 -10.13 -19.04 9.54
N ARG A 846 -10.01 -18.73 8.24
CA ARG A 846 -9.29 -19.58 7.28
C ARG A 846 -7.80 -19.72 7.55
N MET A 847 -7.13 -18.70 8.11
CA MET A 847 -5.70 -18.79 8.47
C MET A 847 -5.41 -19.72 9.66
N LEU A 848 -6.40 -19.93 10.54
CA LEU A 848 -6.33 -20.89 11.64
C LEU A 848 -7.03 -22.21 11.28
N GLU A 849 -7.68 -22.24 10.12
CA GLU A 849 -8.40 -23.38 9.55
C GLU A 849 -9.48 -23.95 10.49
N GLN A 850 -10.10 -23.11 11.30
CA GLN A 850 -11.14 -23.52 12.25
C GLN A 850 -12.14 -22.39 12.52
N ASP A 851 -13.31 -22.77 13.05
CA ASP A 851 -14.26 -21.81 13.60
C ASP A 851 -13.69 -21.22 14.90
N VAL A 852 -13.69 -19.90 15.00
CA VAL A 852 -13.24 -19.17 16.19
C VAL A 852 -14.39 -18.33 16.74
N GLU A 853 -14.57 -18.34 18.06
CA GLU A 853 -15.48 -17.45 18.79
C GLU A 853 -14.72 -16.73 19.90
N GLY A 854 -15.14 -15.50 20.24
CA GLY A 854 -14.58 -14.75 21.34
C GLY A 854 -14.75 -15.46 22.68
N PHE A 855 -13.67 -15.57 23.47
CA PHE A 855 -13.66 -16.42 24.65
C PHE A 855 -14.55 -15.91 25.80
N TYR A 856 -14.96 -14.64 25.82
CA TYR A 856 -15.97 -14.16 26.79
C TYR A 856 -17.37 -14.65 26.46
N ARG A 857 -17.70 -14.79 25.18
CA ARG A 857 -18.99 -15.33 24.74
C ARG A 857 -19.10 -16.80 25.08
N THR A 858 -18.11 -17.57 24.66
CA THR A 858 -18.07 -19.01 24.93
C THR A 858 -17.92 -19.26 26.43
N GLY A 859 -16.94 -18.63 27.09
CA GLY A 859 -16.64 -18.80 28.50
C GLY A 859 -17.81 -18.41 29.40
N GLY A 860 -18.40 -17.23 29.18
CA GLY A 860 -19.57 -16.77 29.93
C GLY A 860 -20.78 -17.69 29.76
N ARG A 861 -21.09 -18.11 28.52
CA ARG A 861 -22.17 -19.06 28.22
C ARG A 861 -21.98 -20.39 28.96
N VAL A 862 -20.79 -20.98 28.84
CA VAL A 862 -20.49 -22.29 29.42
C VAL A 862 -20.45 -22.21 30.95
N ILE A 863 -19.77 -21.22 31.54
CA ILE A 863 -19.70 -21.06 33.00
C ILE A 863 -21.09 -20.84 33.59
N TRP A 864 -21.94 -20.04 32.94
CA TRP A 864 -23.32 -19.85 33.36
C TRP A 864 -24.11 -21.16 33.33
N GLN A 865 -23.97 -21.95 32.27
CA GLN A 865 -24.61 -23.26 32.15
C GLN A 865 -24.12 -24.23 33.25
N LEU A 866 -22.81 -24.31 33.47
CA LEU A 866 -22.21 -25.14 34.52
C LEU A 866 -22.69 -24.71 35.92
N ALA A 867 -22.81 -23.41 36.18
CA ALA A 867 -23.34 -22.88 37.44
C ALA A 867 -24.82 -23.25 37.64
N GLN A 868 -25.63 -23.23 36.57
CA GLN A 868 -27.02 -23.69 36.62
C GLN A 868 -27.13 -25.19 36.87
N ASP A 869 -26.29 -26.01 36.23
CA ASP A 869 -26.25 -27.46 36.43
C ASP A 869 -25.83 -27.81 37.86
N LEU A 870 -24.81 -27.13 38.38
CA LEU A 870 -24.36 -27.27 39.77
C LEU A 870 -25.46 -26.89 40.77
N ARG A 871 -26.16 -25.76 40.54
CA ARG A 871 -27.29 -25.33 41.39
C ARG A 871 -28.45 -26.33 41.37
N LYS A 872 -28.60 -27.08 40.28
CA LYS A 872 -29.58 -28.16 40.13
C LYS A 872 -29.05 -29.53 40.59
N MET A 873 -27.83 -29.59 41.16
CA MET A 873 -27.13 -30.82 41.57
C MET A 873 -26.97 -31.87 40.45
N LYS A 874 -26.88 -31.41 39.19
CA LYS A 874 -26.84 -32.24 37.98
C LYS A 874 -25.39 -32.52 37.53
N PHE A 875 -24.62 -33.23 38.36
CA PHE A 875 -23.19 -33.47 38.13
C PHE A 875 -22.90 -34.28 36.84
N ASP A 876 -23.75 -35.25 36.50
CA ASP A 876 -23.57 -36.06 35.29
C ASP A 876 -23.75 -35.21 34.01
N LEU A 877 -24.79 -34.36 33.99
CA LEU A 877 -25.03 -33.41 32.90
C LEU A 877 -23.91 -32.39 32.78
N MET A 878 -23.30 -31.97 33.89
CA MET A 878 -22.13 -31.08 33.87
C MET A 878 -20.94 -31.73 33.16
N LYS A 879 -20.67 -33.01 33.46
CA LYS A 879 -19.58 -33.78 32.83
C LYS A 879 -19.84 -34.02 31.33
N GLU A 880 -21.07 -34.37 30.98
CA GLU A 880 -21.51 -34.55 29.59
C GLU A 880 -21.39 -33.24 28.79
N ASN A 881 -21.92 -32.14 29.33
CA ASN A 881 -21.85 -30.81 28.72
C ASN A 881 -20.39 -30.39 28.46
N TRP A 882 -19.47 -30.65 29.41
CA TRP A 882 -18.05 -30.38 29.22
C TRP A 882 -17.41 -31.27 28.14
N GLN A 883 -17.74 -32.56 28.10
CA GLN A 883 -17.18 -33.49 27.12
C GLN A 883 -17.58 -33.12 25.69
N ASN A 884 -18.82 -32.66 25.50
CA ASN A 884 -19.39 -32.26 24.21
C ASN A 884 -18.81 -30.96 23.63
N LEU A 885 -18.07 -30.18 24.42
CA LEU A 885 -17.40 -28.97 23.92
C LEU A 885 -16.26 -29.31 22.95
N THR A 886 -16.14 -28.51 21.91
CA THR A 886 -15.01 -28.56 20.98
C THR A 886 -13.68 -28.21 21.69
N PRO A 887 -12.52 -28.61 21.14
CA PRO A 887 -11.21 -28.22 21.69
C PRO A 887 -11.06 -26.70 21.85
N HIS A 888 -11.54 -25.92 20.87
CA HIS A 888 -11.54 -24.46 20.90
C HIS A 888 -12.42 -23.92 22.05
N GLU A 889 -13.63 -24.43 22.23
CA GLU A 889 -14.51 -23.99 23.32
C GLU A 889 -13.93 -24.29 24.70
N LYS A 890 -13.32 -25.47 24.88
CA LYS A 890 -12.62 -25.83 26.13
C LYS A 890 -11.48 -24.87 26.42
N ALA A 891 -10.70 -24.50 25.40
CA ALA A 891 -9.62 -23.51 25.55
C ALA A 891 -10.17 -22.12 25.88
N ASN A 892 -11.27 -21.70 25.27
CA ASN A 892 -11.94 -20.43 25.58
C ASN A 892 -12.41 -20.34 27.03
N VAL A 893 -12.99 -21.42 27.57
CA VAL A 893 -13.39 -21.46 28.99
C VAL A 893 -12.17 -21.28 29.90
N ARG A 894 -11.05 -21.95 29.61
CA ARG A 894 -9.81 -21.76 30.36
C ARG A 894 -9.33 -20.32 30.29
N ARG A 895 -9.22 -19.73 29.08
CA ARG A 895 -8.80 -18.33 28.90
C ARG A 895 -9.68 -17.37 29.68
N PHE A 896 -11.00 -17.56 29.66
CA PHE A 896 -11.96 -16.76 30.42
C PHE A 896 -11.69 -16.80 31.92
N VAL A 897 -11.53 -17.99 32.50
CA VAL A 897 -11.25 -18.17 33.93
C VAL A 897 -9.88 -17.59 34.30
N ILE A 898 -8.85 -17.83 33.48
CA ILE A 898 -7.49 -17.37 33.72
C ILE A 898 -7.41 -15.85 33.67
N GLU A 899 -8.07 -15.21 32.71
CA GLU A 899 -8.09 -13.75 32.65
C GLU A 899 -8.78 -13.15 33.87
N GLY A 900 -9.90 -13.72 34.32
CA GLY A 900 -10.55 -13.32 35.57
C GLY A 900 -9.60 -13.44 36.77
N ALA A 901 -8.89 -14.57 36.89
CA ALA A 901 -7.91 -14.78 37.94
C ALA A 901 -6.73 -13.78 37.87
N MET A 902 -6.24 -13.47 36.67
CA MET A 902 -5.16 -12.50 36.46
C MET A 902 -5.60 -11.08 36.80
N ILE A 903 -6.82 -10.67 36.44
CA ILE A 903 -7.37 -9.36 36.83
C ILE A 903 -7.42 -9.26 38.36
N THR A 904 -7.94 -10.27 39.05
CA THR A 904 -7.97 -10.30 40.51
C THR A 904 -6.57 -10.27 41.11
N ALA A 905 -5.63 -11.06 40.57
CA ALA A 905 -4.26 -11.09 41.05
C ALA A 905 -3.55 -9.72 40.89
N MET A 906 -3.71 -9.06 39.74
CA MET A 906 -3.12 -7.74 39.50
C MET A 906 -3.76 -6.65 40.37
N PHE A 907 -5.08 -6.72 40.60
CA PHE A 907 -5.76 -5.83 41.53
C PHE A 907 -5.22 -5.99 42.96
N THR A 908 -5.11 -7.24 43.45
CA THR A 908 -4.57 -7.51 44.79
C THR A 908 -3.12 -7.09 44.91
N ALA A 909 -2.29 -7.36 43.89
CA ALA A 909 -0.89 -6.92 43.86
C ALA A 909 -0.77 -5.39 43.88
N GLY A 910 -1.56 -4.68 43.06
CA GLY A 910 -1.60 -3.22 43.05
C GLY A 910 -2.05 -2.63 44.39
N ALA A 911 -3.03 -3.23 45.06
CA ALA A 911 -3.47 -2.81 46.38
C ALA A 911 -2.38 -3.01 47.46
N LEU A 912 -1.67 -4.14 47.44
CA LEU A 912 -0.56 -4.42 48.36
C LEU A 912 0.62 -3.46 48.12
N LEU A 913 0.97 -3.20 46.85
CA LEU A 913 1.98 -2.21 46.47
C LEU A 913 1.53 -0.77 46.78
N SER A 914 0.24 -0.46 46.76
CA SER A 914 -0.19 0.86 47.23
C SER A 914 -0.01 1.03 48.74
N GLN A 915 -0.20 -0.03 49.52
CA GLN A 915 -0.02 0.00 50.99
C GLN A 915 1.44 0.05 51.38
N ALA A 916 2.29 -0.79 50.77
CA ALA A 916 3.72 -0.80 51.03
C ALA A 916 4.43 0.51 50.60
N GLY A 917 3.81 1.31 49.71
CA GLY A 917 4.42 2.52 49.18
C GLY A 917 4.68 3.57 50.25
N LYS A 918 3.81 3.69 51.26
CA LYS A 918 4.01 4.61 52.38
C LYS A 918 5.23 4.24 53.22
N LEU A 919 5.43 2.95 53.46
CA LEU A 919 6.60 2.44 54.20
C LEU A 919 7.89 2.64 53.40
N MET A 920 7.85 2.39 52.08
CA MET A 920 9.01 2.58 51.20
C MET A 920 9.41 4.04 51.05
N ASP A 921 8.45 4.97 50.92
CA ASP A 921 8.73 6.41 50.86
C ASP A 921 9.28 6.95 52.20
N GLU A 922 8.90 6.35 53.34
CA GLU A 922 9.40 6.71 54.68
C GLU A 922 10.79 6.13 54.98
N GLU A 923 11.08 4.90 54.52
CA GLU A 923 12.35 4.20 54.75
C GLU A 923 13.46 4.62 53.77
N TYR A 924 13.11 4.84 52.49
CA TYR A 924 14.03 5.16 51.40
C TYR A 924 13.74 6.56 50.85
N GLY A 925 14.05 7.57 51.65
CA GLY A 925 13.80 9.00 51.33
C GLY A 925 15.05 9.87 51.23
N SER A 926 16.26 9.30 51.25
CA SER A 926 17.50 10.06 51.11
C SER A 926 17.91 10.24 49.64
N ASP A 927 18.67 11.30 49.33
CA ASP A 927 19.24 11.53 47.99
C ASP A 927 20.35 10.52 47.61
N SER A 928 20.54 9.44 48.37
CA SER A 928 21.54 8.42 48.08
C SER A 928 21.20 7.66 46.78
N TYR A 929 22.24 7.16 46.10
CA TYR A 929 22.05 6.37 44.87
C TYR A 929 21.31 5.06 45.13
N GLU A 930 21.58 4.40 46.26
CA GLU A 930 20.98 3.11 46.62
C GLU A 930 19.49 3.25 46.95
N ASP A 931 19.11 4.24 47.76
CA ASP A 931 17.71 4.51 48.10
C ASP A 931 16.92 4.89 46.84
N ASN A 932 17.49 5.73 45.98
CA ASN A 932 16.87 6.09 44.70
C ASN A 932 16.67 4.87 43.77
N LEU A 933 17.60 3.92 43.76
CA LEU A 933 17.46 2.69 42.97
C LEU A 933 16.35 1.80 43.52
N VAL A 934 16.28 1.62 44.83
CA VAL A 934 15.25 0.81 45.52
C VAL A 934 13.88 1.45 45.32
N LEU A 935 13.74 2.74 45.61
CA LEU A 935 12.51 3.50 45.47
C LEU A 935 12.05 3.57 44.01
N GLY A 936 12.97 3.77 43.07
CA GLY A 936 12.69 3.76 41.63
C GLY A 936 12.19 2.40 41.15
N SER A 937 12.83 1.32 41.57
CA SER A 937 12.42 -0.07 41.23
C SER A 937 11.05 -0.41 41.78
N TYR A 938 10.77 0.01 43.01
CA TYR A 938 9.48 -0.15 43.66
C TYR A 938 8.35 0.60 42.92
N ARG A 939 8.58 1.89 42.61
CA ARG A 939 7.63 2.72 41.88
C ARG A 939 7.41 2.20 40.47
N LEU A 940 8.45 1.66 39.82
CA LEU A 940 8.34 0.98 38.53
C LEU A 940 7.43 -0.25 38.61
N LEU A 941 7.64 -1.12 39.60
CA LEU A 941 6.81 -2.31 39.79
C LEU A 941 5.33 -1.93 40.04
N THR A 942 5.09 -0.91 40.86
CA THR A 942 3.74 -0.39 41.12
C THR A 942 3.09 0.15 39.84
N TYR A 943 3.83 0.95 39.08
CA TYR A 943 3.39 1.49 37.79
C TYR A 943 3.02 0.38 36.80
N GLU A 944 3.89 -0.60 36.58
CA GLU A 944 3.66 -1.69 35.63
C GLU A 944 2.51 -2.59 36.06
N THR A 945 2.35 -2.85 37.37
CA THR A 945 1.24 -3.65 37.90
C THR A 945 -0.10 -2.96 37.65
N ASN A 946 -0.23 -1.68 38.01
CA ASN A 946 -1.48 -0.93 37.84
C ASN A 946 -1.80 -0.69 36.36
N ARG A 947 -0.77 -0.48 35.53
CA ARG A 947 -0.93 -0.38 34.09
C ARG A 947 -1.41 -1.68 33.47
N LEU A 948 -0.80 -2.82 33.81
CA LEU A 948 -1.21 -4.12 33.30
C LEU A 948 -2.64 -4.46 33.75
N TYR A 949 -3.01 -4.14 34.99
CA TYR A 949 -4.39 -4.22 35.45
C TYR A 949 -5.34 -3.42 34.56
N THR A 950 -5.06 -2.13 34.30
CA THR A 950 -5.87 -1.29 33.40
C THR A 950 -5.93 -1.86 31.98
N GLU A 951 -4.81 -2.30 31.41
CA GLU A 951 -4.74 -2.84 30.05
C GLU A 951 -5.58 -4.12 29.87
N ILE A 952 -5.59 -5.01 30.88
CA ILE A 952 -6.39 -6.25 30.85
C ILE A 952 -7.87 -5.95 31.18
N PHE A 953 -8.14 -5.12 32.19
CA PHE A 953 -9.52 -4.90 32.66
C PHE A 953 -10.32 -3.93 31.77
N ALA A 954 -9.66 -3.12 30.94
CA ALA A 954 -10.29 -2.21 29.97
C ALA A 954 -11.25 -2.91 29.00
N TYR A 955 -11.12 -4.21 28.75
CA TYR A 955 -12.02 -4.96 27.86
C TYR A 955 -13.38 -5.28 28.48
N ILE A 956 -13.51 -5.11 29.80
CA ILE A 956 -14.74 -5.34 30.57
C ILE A 956 -15.25 -4.02 31.17
N ASN A 957 -14.33 -3.19 31.69
CA ASN A 957 -14.67 -2.00 32.45
C ASN A 957 -14.52 -0.72 31.61
N PRO A 958 -15.61 0.02 31.34
CA PRO A 958 -15.56 1.26 30.57
C PRO A 958 -14.72 2.37 31.19
N ILE A 959 -14.60 2.44 32.52
CA ILE A 959 -13.77 3.43 33.22
C ILE A 959 -12.29 3.15 32.92
N GLU A 960 -11.87 1.90 33.04
CA GLU A 960 -10.51 1.50 32.64
C GLU A 960 -10.27 1.68 31.14
N ALA A 961 -11.27 1.43 30.29
CA ALA A 961 -11.18 1.69 28.86
C ALA A 961 -10.94 3.18 28.55
N VAL A 962 -11.67 4.07 29.23
CA VAL A 962 -11.47 5.52 29.13
C VAL A 962 -10.10 5.92 29.68
N ARG A 963 -9.66 5.33 30.80
CA ARG A 963 -8.32 5.54 31.35
C ARG A 963 -7.25 5.13 30.33
N LEU A 964 -7.35 3.93 29.76
CA LEU A 964 -6.46 3.43 28.70
C LEU A 964 -6.46 4.34 27.46
N ALA A 965 -7.62 4.81 27.02
CA ALA A 965 -7.75 5.73 25.89
C ALA A 965 -7.14 7.11 26.17
N ARG A 966 -7.22 7.58 27.42
CA ARG A 966 -6.63 8.85 27.89
C ARG A 966 -5.16 8.75 28.25
N THR A 967 -4.59 7.55 28.41
CA THR A 967 -3.13 7.39 28.58
C THR A 967 -2.48 8.19 27.45
N PRO A 968 -1.57 9.13 27.77
CA PRO A 968 -1.33 10.30 26.94
C PRO A 968 -1.23 9.90 25.48
N MET A 969 -2.19 10.34 24.67
CA MET A 969 -2.14 10.09 23.24
C MET A 969 -0.78 10.62 22.78
N ALA A 970 0.06 9.69 22.32
CA ALA A 970 1.44 9.94 21.96
C ALA A 970 1.58 11.14 20.99
N SER A 971 0.53 11.39 20.22
CA SER A 971 0.33 12.52 19.32
C SER A 971 -0.12 13.80 20.01
N THR A 972 -1.17 13.78 20.83
CA THR A 972 -1.68 15.00 21.50
C THR A 972 -0.65 15.56 22.46
N SER A 973 0.04 14.69 23.22
CA SER A 973 1.10 15.12 24.12
C SER A 973 2.29 15.76 23.38
N ILE A 974 2.63 15.34 22.16
CA ILE A 974 3.71 15.97 21.38
C ILE A 974 3.27 17.28 20.77
N ILE A 975 2.05 17.36 20.24
CA ILE A 975 1.48 18.60 19.71
C ILE A 975 1.36 19.62 20.85
N GLU A 976 0.79 19.23 21.99
CA GLU A 976 0.71 20.05 23.20
C GLU A 976 2.09 20.44 23.70
N ASN A 977 3.05 19.52 23.81
CA ASN A 977 4.41 19.86 24.24
C ASN A 977 5.14 20.79 23.26
N THR A 978 4.90 20.65 21.96
CA THR A 978 5.45 21.53 20.92
C THR A 978 4.81 22.92 21.00
N LEU A 979 3.48 23.01 21.10
CA LEU A 979 2.76 24.26 21.29
C LEU A 979 3.14 24.95 22.61
N ASN A 980 3.25 24.19 23.70
CA ASN A 980 3.67 24.68 25.01
C ASN A 980 5.14 25.13 25.03
N LEU A 981 6.00 24.55 24.19
CA LEU A 981 7.37 25.00 23.97
C LEU A 981 7.40 26.30 23.17
N LEU A 982 6.66 26.38 22.06
CA LEU A 982 6.57 27.60 21.24
C LEU A 982 6.00 28.77 22.07
N TRP A 983 4.97 28.51 22.87
CA TRP A 983 4.42 29.49 23.81
C TRP A 983 5.45 29.92 24.86
N GLN A 984 6.12 28.96 25.51
CA GLN A 984 7.15 29.28 26.51
C GLN A 984 8.32 30.05 25.92
N ALA A 985 8.83 29.62 24.76
CA ALA A 985 9.97 30.24 24.09
C ALA A 985 9.63 31.63 23.55
N GLY A 986 8.39 31.83 23.09
CA GLY A 986 7.92 33.11 22.53
C GLY A 986 7.54 34.15 23.60
N PHE A 987 6.95 33.74 24.71
CA PHE A 987 6.36 34.67 25.68
C PHE A 987 7.04 34.69 27.06
N ALA A 988 7.76 33.63 27.45
CA ALA A 988 8.39 33.54 28.77
C ALA A 988 9.67 32.67 28.76
N PRO A 989 10.67 32.97 27.92
CA PRO A 989 11.82 32.08 27.70
C PRO A 989 12.70 31.87 28.94
N GLY A 990 12.71 32.83 29.87
CA GLY A 990 13.51 32.82 31.09
C GLY A 990 12.83 32.22 32.32
N GLU A 991 11.57 31.80 32.24
CA GLU A 991 10.81 31.33 33.41
C GLU A 991 11.37 30.00 33.97
N GLU A 992 11.44 29.88 35.28
CA GLU A 992 11.94 28.69 35.99
C GLU A 992 10.82 27.98 36.76
N TYR A 993 10.98 26.68 36.99
CA TYR A 993 10.07 25.93 37.86
C TYR A 993 10.25 26.38 39.33
N GLU A 994 9.17 26.74 40.01
CA GLU A 994 9.21 27.23 41.40
C GLU A 994 9.01 26.12 42.44
N THR A 995 8.39 25.00 42.04
CA THR A 995 8.02 23.88 42.91
C THR A 995 8.28 22.52 42.24
N GLY A 996 8.32 21.45 43.04
CA GLY A 996 8.60 20.09 42.58
C GLY A 996 10.09 19.80 42.30
N TRP A 997 10.40 18.58 41.87
CA TRP A 997 11.79 18.11 41.66
C TRP A 997 12.55 18.87 40.55
N ARG A 998 11.83 19.62 39.72
CA ARG A 998 12.40 20.45 38.64
C ARG A 998 12.70 21.89 39.10
N LYS A 999 12.51 22.21 40.39
CA LYS A 999 12.69 23.56 40.94
C LYS A 999 14.05 24.17 40.56
N GLY A 1000 14.05 25.43 40.13
CA GLY A 1000 15.23 26.16 39.66
C GLY A 1000 15.73 25.78 38.26
N LYS A 1001 15.01 24.91 37.52
CA LYS A 1001 15.32 24.62 36.11
C LYS A 1001 14.52 25.54 35.19
N ASN A 1002 15.17 26.04 34.15
CA ASN A 1002 14.53 26.82 33.09
C ASN A 1002 13.47 25.98 32.34
N LYS A 1003 12.24 26.49 32.29
CA LYS A 1003 11.08 25.81 31.68
C LYS A 1003 11.26 25.57 30.19
N THR A 1004 11.87 26.52 29.47
CA THR A 1004 12.11 26.44 28.03
C THR A 1004 13.09 25.32 27.68
N LEU A 1005 14.23 25.26 28.38
CA LEU A 1005 15.24 24.22 28.17
C LEU A 1005 14.71 22.82 28.51
N VAL A 1006 13.93 22.70 29.59
CA VAL A 1006 13.29 21.43 29.96
C VAL A 1006 12.27 21.00 28.90
N LYS A 1007 11.39 21.90 28.44
CA LYS A 1007 10.40 21.61 27.39
C LYS A 1007 11.06 21.24 26.05
N MET A 1008 12.17 21.90 25.70
CA MET A 1008 12.97 21.57 24.51
C MET A 1008 13.61 20.18 24.64
N GLY A 1009 14.18 19.86 25.81
CA GLY A 1009 14.75 18.55 26.10
C GLY A 1009 13.72 17.42 26.00
N ARG A 1010 12.45 17.65 26.32
CA ARG A 1010 11.37 16.63 26.20
C ARG A 1010 11.06 16.20 24.76
N LEU A 1011 11.49 16.97 23.76
CA LEU A 1011 11.42 16.60 22.35
C LEU A 1011 12.64 15.76 21.90
N ILE A 1012 13.65 15.62 22.75
CA ILE A 1012 14.83 14.78 22.52
C ILE A 1012 14.61 13.43 23.22
N PRO A 1013 14.60 12.28 22.49
CA PRO A 1013 14.24 10.98 23.05
C PRO A 1013 15.05 10.61 24.30
N LEU A 1014 16.38 10.65 24.24
CA LEU A 1014 17.24 10.23 25.36
C LEU A 1014 17.09 11.12 26.61
N TYR A 1015 16.97 12.44 26.41
CA TYR A 1015 16.77 13.38 27.52
C TYR A 1015 15.43 13.11 28.23
N LYS A 1016 14.35 12.94 27.46
CA LYS A 1016 13.03 12.59 28.00
C LYS A 1016 13.06 11.29 28.81
N GLN A 1017 13.86 10.31 28.41
CA GLN A 1017 13.99 9.04 29.14
C GLN A 1017 14.74 9.21 30.46
N ILE A 1018 15.85 9.95 30.46
CA ILE A 1018 16.57 10.29 31.70
C ILE A 1018 15.64 11.01 32.68
N GLU A 1019 14.82 11.93 32.18
CA GLU A 1019 13.82 12.66 32.98
C GLU A 1019 12.68 11.76 33.49
N THR A 1020 12.37 10.68 32.79
CA THR A 1020 11.28 9.76 33.13
C THR A 1020 11.72 8.64 34.07
N MET A 1021 12.98 8.21 34.00
CA MET A 1021 13.51 7.03 34.70
C MET A 1021 13.98 7.30 36.14
N ASN A 1022 13.93 8.54 36.62
CA ASN A 1022 14.16 8.84 38.03
C ASN A 1022 12.91 8.50 38.88
N PRO A 1023 13.05 8.28 40.21
CA PRO A 1023 11.93 7.88 41.05
C PRO A 1023 10.72 8.81 40.97
N ASP A 1024 10.93 10.12 40.88
CA ASP A 1024 9.85 11.11 40.80
C ASP A 1024 9.16 11.14 39.42
N GLY A 1025 9.92 10.95 38.34
CA GLY A 1025 9.38 10.83 36.99
C GLY A 1025 8.51 9.58 36.83
N ILE A 1026 8.90 8.47 37.46
CA ILE A 1026 8.08 7.24 37.50
C ILE A 1026 6.81 7.49 38.34
N GLN A 1027 6.93 8.15 39.50
CA GLN A 1027 5.79 8.48 40.35
C GLN A 1027 4.78 9.40 39.64
N GLU A 1028 5.26 10.40 38.89
CA GLU A 1028 4.42 11.30 38.08
C GLU A 1028 3.55 10.49 37.09
N ARG A 1029 4.09 9.42 36.50
CA ARG A 1029 3.34 8.53 35.60
C ARG A 1029 2.44 7.54 36.34
N ALA A 1030 2.85 7.05 37.51
CA ALA A 1030 2.06 6.14 38.33
C ALA A 1030 0.73 6.75 38.77
N ARG A 1031 0.68 8.07 39.04
CA ARG A 1031 -0.55 8.80 39.40
C ARG A 1031 -1.68 8.65 38.36
N PHE A 1032 -1.37 8.37 37.11
CA PHE A 1032 -2.38 8.19 36.06
C PHE A 1032 -3.17 6.87 36.22
N TYR A 1033 -2.55 5.87 36.85
CA TYR A 1033 -3.09 4.52 37.01
C TYR A 1033 -3.58 4.21 38.42
N ASN A 1034 -3.48 5.18 39.33
CA ASN A 1034 -3.96 5.08 40.72
C ASN A 1034 -5.39 5.59 40.88
#